data_AF-A0A812P0A3-F1
#
_entry.id   AF-A0A812P0A3-F1
#
_cell.length_a   1.000
_cell.length_b   1.000
_cell.length_c   1.000
_cell.angle_alpha   90.00
_cell.angle_beta   90.00
_cell.angle_gamma   90.00
#
_symmetry.space_group_name_H-M   'P 1'
#
loop_
_entity.id
_entity.type
_entity.pdbx_description
1 polymer ?
#
loop_
_entity_poly.entity_id
_entity_poly.type
_entity_poly.pdbx_seq_one_letter_code
_entity_poly.pdbx_strand_id
1 'polypeptide(L)'
;MSHTVVCAKAVEKSVDTAAGKLVILDGIDLEIKQGETVAIVGASGSGKTTLLGILAGLDSATGGSVQLVDAELTSLDEEARALVRGQHVGFVFQSFQLLGSLTALENVMLPAELRGETLAENQAVDLLKKVGLEDRVTHYPRQLSGGEQQRVAIARAFASQPTVLFADEPTGNLDTHTGELIIQLLFDLNKEFGTTLIMVTHDERLAERCGRTIAIEAGSEMGLLLVALVVAVGTVTSISLFVDRLHHALVEESSNFLAADRQISSSRPIPETFRIEAAARDLEMAETMVFPSMVFAGDTNQLVSVKAVAGTYPLRGKLIISDEPFVRGYPIQEIPPVGEVWLDSRLFPALGVTLGDSIEVGLAELRIGRVLVAEPDRGGSFFDLGPRLLMNIDDVPATEVVQPGSRISYRLLLRGDEGDLESLRNNLELEPNYRWVSIRESSPRIGSALDRAESFLLLGGLLGVLLAGIAVALSAHRYAARHYDHVGVLKTLGATPSQILYGFLSILLLIGSIAIVIGLAAGGLLHLLIVQILSTLITIELPPPGLRPFALGTATGLICAVSFAMPAFIHLKDVSPMRVIRRDLGVAPASRWLSYGAAIAGSVFLLVWYSGSWFLTFWTIIGATGVIIVFGTLSYMLLRSGRVVGMQARSGWRLALSGLQRRSQANTAQILIFGLAIMLLLVLVLLRTALVTEWRSQVPDEAANHFVMNIASNEVEAVQTLIDDKATAGDFLYPMIRGRVVGVNGEEAKEYQARVAPRGEDGGPRLMSERNLTWIAEQPQSNEVVAGQWWSEQTDKAEVSLEQDYADDFKLSIGDVLTFDIGGQNFDAEVTSIRTLEWESMSPNFFIILSPPALRDYPSTYMTSFYLERSEKVFLNELLSNHPTITVIEIDALIEQITNIVDRVTQAVELVLALVLGSGCLVLVASIQASRDARMAEHALVRTLGGTRKLIFASLAFEFAVLGAFAGIVAVVGAELTVAVLQSQVFELDMQLHPWIWPVGPVVGALIITVVGLLGSRSLVNSPPMLVLRGLN
;
A
#
# COMPACT_ATOMS: atom_id res chain seq x y z
N MET A 1 27.88 55.65 37.47
CA MET A 1 26.66 54.87 37.20
C MET A 1 27.05 53.77 36.23
N SER A 2 26.85 52.50 36.57
CA SER A 2 27.27 51.36 35.73
C SER A 2 26.36 51.25 34.51
N HIS A 3 26.92 51.36 33.29
CA HIS A 3 26.19 51.19 32.04
C HIS A 3 25.82 49.71 31.83
N THR A 4 24.58 49.43 31.44
CA THR A 4 24.14 48.08 31.07
C THR A 4 24.66 47.74 29.67
N VAL A 5 25.30 46.60 29.51
CA VAL A 5 25.93 46.19 28.23
C VAL A 5 25.18 45.04 27.57
N VAL A 6 24.49 44.22 28.35
CA VAL A 6 23.57 43.21 27.81
C VAL A 6 22.26 43.29 28.56
N CYS A 7 21.14 43.45 27.84
CA CYS A 7 19.79 43.43 28.39
C CYS A 7 18.92 42.48 27.57
N ALA A 8 18.43 41.42 28.21
CA ALA A 8 17.46 40.48 27.68
C ALA A 8 16.15 40.66 28.46
N LYS A 9 15.04 40.86 27.75
CA LYS A 9 13.70 40.99 28.34
C LYS A 9 12.75 39.96 27.74
N ALA A 10 12.14 39.14 28.59
CA ALA A 10 11.21 38.07 28.25
C ALA A 10 11.71 37.21 27.06
N VAL A 11 12.99 36.87 27.06
CA VAL A 11 13.61 36.16 25.94
C VAL A 11 13.09 34.73 25.88
N GLU A 12 12.34 34.46 24.82
CA GLU A 12 11.85 33.13 24.49
C GLU A 12 12.61 32.59 23.28
N LYS A 13 12.87 31.29 23.30
CA LYS A 13 13.37 30.58 22.14
C LYS A 13 12.57 29.31 21.98
N SER A 14 11.77 29.25 20.92
CA SER A 14 11.08 28.05 20.49
C SER A 14 11.56 27.64 19.10
N VAL A 15 11.53 26.35 18.82
CA VAL A 15 11.82 25.81 17.49
C VAL A 15 10.65 24.95 17.07
N ASP A 16 10.07 25.25 15.92
CA ASP A 16 9.03 24.40 15.34
C ASP A 16 9.66 23.10 14.86
N THR A 17 9.31 22.01 15.53
CA THR A 17 9.70 20.66 15.16
C THR A 17 8.51 19.95 14.55
N ALA A 18 8.76 18.85 13.84
CA ALA A 18 7.69 18.02 13.27
C ALA A 18 6.77 17.39 14.34
N ALA A 19 7.14 17.46 15.63
CA ALA A 19 6.40 16.95 16.78
C ALA A 19 5.68 18.04 17.59
N GLY A 20 5.76 19.32 17.18
CA GLY A 20 5.20 20.46 17.89
C GLY A 20 6.20 21.60 18.10
N LYS A 21 5.80 22.64 18.83
CA LYS A 21 6.66 23.78 19.17
C LYS A 21 7.53 23.43 20.38
N LEU A 22 8.83 23.21 20.18
CA LEU A 22 9.79 22.95 21.26
C LEU A 22 10.22 24.27 21.89
N VAL A 23 9.91 24.51 23.17
CA VAL A 23 10.39 25.68 23.92
C VAL A 23 11.75 25.34 24.56
N ILE A 24 12.80 26.05 24.13
CA ILE A 24 14.19 25.92 24.59
C ILE A 24 14.50 26.95 25.68
N LEU A 25 14.00 28.18 25.54
CA LEU A 25 14.06 29.22 26.56
C LEU A 25 12.65 29.79 26.75
N ASP A 26 12.24 29.97 27.99
CA ASP A 26 10.89 30.39 28.37
C ASP A 26 10.97 31.68 29.20
N GLY A 27 10.75 32.83 28.55
CA GLY A 27 10.61 34.13 29.21
C GLY A 27 11.80 34.57 30.07
N ILE A 28 13.03 34.54 29.56
CA ILE A 28 14.23 34.91 30.35
C ILE A 28 14.45 36.43 30.41
N ASP A 29 14.47 36.97 31.62
CA ASP A 29 14.90 38.34 31.91
C ASP A 29 16.32 38.36 32.49
N LEU A 30 17.22 39.13 31.87
CA LEU A 30 18.62 39.20 32.28
C LEU A 30 19.23 40.56 31.94
N GLU A 31 19.84 41.19 32.94
CA GLU A 31 20.59 42.44 32.79
C GLU A 31 22.03 42.27 33.28
N ILE A 32 23.03 42.65 32.48
CA ILE A 32 24.47 42.54 32.76
C ILE A 32 25.15 43.89 32.53
N LYS A 33 25.94 44.32 33.50
CA LYS A 33 26.62 45.62 33.52
C LYS A 33 28.02 45.55 32.91
N GLN A 34 28.53 46.68 32.44
CA GLN A 34 29.89 46.77 31.89
C GLN A 34 30.95 46.36 32.92
N GLY A 35 31.86 45.48 32.51
CA GLY A 35 32.94 44.96 33.35
C GLY A 35 32.50 43.91 34.38
N GLU A 36 31.23 43.48 34.35
CA GLU A 36 30.74 42.37 35.16
C GLU A 36 31.28 41.03 34.61
N THR A 37 31.51 40.08 35.51
CA THR A 37 31.83 38.68 35.18
C THR A 37 30.65 37.81 35.61
N VAL A 38 30.00 37.14 34.66
CA VAL A 38 28.76 36.37 34.87
C VAL A 38 28.95 34.93 34.42
N ALA A 39 28.61 33.97 35.28
CA ALA A 39 28.57 32.55 34.96
C ALA A 39 27.12 32.06 34.78
N ILE A 40 26.85 31.30 33.72
CA ILE A 40 25.58 30.64 33.45
C ILE A 40 25.79 29.13 33.64
N VAL A 41 25.17 28.57 34.67
CA VAL A 41 25.25 27.17 35.09
C VAL A 41 23.91 26.46 34.88
N GLY A 42 23.88 25.13 34.95
CA GLY A 42 22.67 24.33 34.72
C GLY A 42 22.92 22.99 34.05
N ALA A 43 21.92 22.12 34.03
CA ALA A 43 22.04 20.76 33.48
C ALA A 43 22.41 20.76 31.98
N SER A 44 23.10 19.71 31.52
CA SER A 44 23.38 19.56 30.09
C SER A 44 22.07 19.54 29.29
N GLY A 45 22.00 20.30 28.19
CA GLY A 45 20.77 20.45 27.41
C GLY A 45 19.74 21.47 27.93
N SER A 46 20.03 22.21 29.02
CA SER A 46 19.08 23.20 29.57
C SER A 46 18.93 24.49 28.77
N GLY A 47 19.70 24.68 27.70
CA GLY A 47 19.62 25.90 26.89
C GLY A 47 20.61 27.00 27.31
N LYS A 48 21.56 26.74 28.23
CA LYS A 48 22.64 27.69 28.62
C LYS A 48 23.38 28.26 27.42
N THR A 49 23.81 27.37 26.55
CA THR A 49 24.53 27.72 25.33
C THR A 49 23.60 28.52 24.44
N THR A 50 22.34 28.08 24.25
CA THR A 50 21.31 28.80 23.49
C THR A 50 21.16 30.25 23.98
N LEU A 51 21.01 30.46 25.28
CA LEU A 51 20.97 31.78 25.88
C LEU A 51 22.24 32.58 25.57
N LEU A 52 23.43 32.03 25.82
CA LEU A 52 24.71 32.68 25.52
C LEU A 52 24.85 33.06 24.03
N GLY A 53 24.31 32.24 23.12
CA GLY A 53 24.29 32.54 21.69
C GLY A 53 23.35 33.69 21.32
N ILE A 54 22.17 33.74 21.94
CA ILE A 54 21.19 34.81 21.74
C ILE A 54 21.71 36.14 22.28
N LEU A 55 22.30 36.16 23.49
CA LEU A 55 22.88 37.35 24.10
C LEU A 55 24.01 37.96 23.26
N ALA A 56 24.73 37.13 22.53
CA ALA A 56 25.83 37.55 21.68
C ALA A 56 25.45 37.81 20.21
N GLY A 57 24.16 37.70 19.89
CA GLY A 57 23.64 37.88 18.54
C GLY A 57 24.02 36.78 17.55
N LEU A 58 24.50 35.62 18.01
CA LEU A 58 24.78 34.44 17.17
C LEU A 58 23.53 33.62 16.83
N ASP A 59 22.46 33.83 17.58
CA ASP A 59 21.14 33.25 17.39
C ASP A 59 20.09 34.33 17.70
N SER A 60 18.87 34.15 17.20
CA SER A 60 17.76 35.10 17.40
C SER A 60 16.73 34.54 18.38
N ALA A 61 16.20 35.37 19.27
CA ALA A 61 15.04 34.98 20.08
C ALA A 61 13.79 34.80 19.19
N THR A 62 12.85 33.94 19.59
CA THR A 62 11.52 33.86 18.97
C THR A 62 10.49 34.80 19.59
N GLY A 63 10.74 35.22 20.83
CA GLY A 63 9.95 36.21 21.56
C GLY A 63 10.87 36.99 22.50
N GLY A 64 10.43 38.19 22.91
CA GLY A 64 11.23 39.10 23.73
C GLY A 64 12.22 39.95 22.93
N SER A 65 13.06 40.70 23.64
CA SER A 65 14.04 41.63 23.07
C SER A 65 15.43 41.42 23.68
N VAL A 66 16.47 41.55 22.86
CA VAL A 66 17.87 41.49 23.31
C VAL A 66 18.61 42.71 22.81
N GLN A 67 19.21 43.45 23.73
CA GLN A 67 20.06 44.60 23.47
C GLN A 67 21.50 44.28 23.89
N LEU A 68 22.45 44.57 22.99
CA LEU A 68 23.89 44.43 23.22
C LEU A 68 24.55 45.78 22.94
N VAL A 69 25.16 46.37 23.98
CA VAL A 69 25.63 47.76 23.99
C VAL A 69 24.48 48.69 23.60
N ASP A 70 24.59 49.42 22.49
CA ASP A 70 23.57 50.35 21.99
C ASP A 70 22.69 49.73 20.88
N ALA A 71 22.93 48.47 20.51
CA ALA A 71 22.26 47.80 19.40
C ALA A 71 21.18 46.80 19.88
N GLU A 72 19.94 46.98 19.40
CA GLU A 72 18.86 46.01 19.60
C GLU A 72 18.99 44.85 18.61
N LEU A 73 19.56 43.72 19.05
CA LEU A 73 19.88 42.57 18.21
C LEU A 73 18.64 41.90 17.59
N THR A 74 17.49 41.99 18.26
CA THR A 74 16.22 41.39 17.82
C THR A 74 15.59 42.09 16.61
N SER A 75 15.84 43.40 16.42
CA SER A 75 15.34 44.16 15.26
C SER A 75 16.28 44.15 14.05
N LEU A 76 17.51 43.67 14.22
CA LEU A 76 18.52 43.63 13.17
C LEU A 76 18.40 42.37 12.31
N ASP A 77 18.76 42.46 11.03
CA ASP A 77 19.00 41.30 10.20
C ASP A 77 20.37 40.65 10.52
N GLU A 78 20.67 39.52 9.90
CA GLU A 78 21.91 38.80 10.21
C GLU A 78 23.17 39.56 9.79
N GLU A 79 23.09 40.34 8.72
CA GLU A 79 24.21 41.14 8.23
C GLU A 79 24.54 42.27 9.22
N ALA A 80 23.52 42.98 9.70
CA ALA A 80 23.69 44.00 10.74
C ALA A 80 24.13 43.40 12.09
N ARG A 81 23.61 42.23 12.49
CA ARG A 81 24.12 41.52 13.69
C ARG A 81 25.59 41.12 13.55
N ALA A 82 26.01 40.67 12.37
CA ALA A 82 27.41 40.31 12.13
C ALA A 82 28.36 41.50 12.29
N LEU A 83 27.94 42.71 11.87
CA LEU A 83 28.70 43.94 12.09
C LEU A 83 28.83 44.27 13.58
N VAL A 84 27.73 44.20 14.34
CA VAL A 84 27.74 44.42 15.80
C VAL A 84 28.67 43.41 16.50
N ARG A 85 28.63 42.13 16.10
CA ARG A 85 29.54 41.10 16.62
C ARG A 85 31.01 41.40 16.31
N GLY A 86 31.29 41.80 15.06
CA GLY A 86 32.64 42.13 14.62
C GLY A 86 33.27 43.28 15.41
N GLN A 87 32.46 44.21 15.91
CA GLN A 87 32.87 45.40 16.66
C GLN A 87 32.93 45.19 18.18
N HIS A 88 31.96 44.49 18.77
CA HIS A 88 31.77 44.48 20.23
C HIS A 88 31.99 43.12 20.89
N VAL A 89 32.11 42.03 20.12
CA VAL A 89 32.01 40.67 20.66
C VAL A 89 33.29 39.87 20.42
N GLY A 90 33.76 39.20 21.48
CA GLY A 90 34.82 38.19 21.44
C GLY A 90 34.26 36.84 21.85
N PHE A 91 34.77 35.75 21.26
CA PHE A 91 34.28 34.40 21.50
C PHE A 91 35.37 33.38 21.78
N VAL A 92 35.24 32.69 22.91
CA VAL A 92 36.03 31.50 23.26
C VAL A 92 35.11 30.28 23.26
N PHE A 93 35.40 29.30 22.40
CA PHE A 93 34.60 28.08 22.25
C PHE A 93 35.23 26.90 22.99
N GLN A 94 34.39 25.97 23.44
CA GLN A 94 34.80 24.73 24.13
C GLN A 94 35.81 23.91 23.33
N SER A 95 35.57 23.68 22.03
CA SER A 95 36.42 22.88 21.14
C SER A 95 37.44 23.71 20.35
N PHE A 96 37.85 24.88 20.86
CA PHE A 96 38.82 25.85 20.31
C PHE A 96 38.38 26.51 18.99
N GLN A 97 37.74 25.75 18.10
CA GLN A 97 37.19 26.12 16.79
C GLN A 97 38.19 26.88 15.92
N LEU A 98 39.45 26.42 15.90
CA LEU A 98 40.50 26.95 15.03
C LEU A 98 40.35 26.39 13.61
N LEU A 99 40.71 27.20 12.62
CA LEU A 99 40.73 26.76 11.23
C LEU A 99 41.97 25.90 11.00
N GLY A 100 41.76 24.59 10.86
CA GLY A 100 42.84 23.59 10.75
C GLY A 100 43.76 23.72 9.54
N SER A 101 43.41 24.59 8.58
CA SER A 101 44.22 24.95 7.42
C SER A 101 45.01 26.24 7.58
N LEU A 102 44.86 26.96 8.70
CA LEU A 102 45.56 28.22 9.01
C LEU A 102 46.53 28.02 10.17
N THR A 103 47.58 28.83 10.24
CA THR A 103 48.55 28.89 11.34
C THR A 103 47.99 29.60 12.58
N ALA A 104 48.69 29.53 13.72
CA ALA A 104 48.30 30.22 14.95
C ALA A 104 48.17 31.73 14.75
N LEU A 105 49.12 32.35 14.02
CA LEU A 105 49.08 33.76 13.67
C LEU A 105 47.86 34.12 12.82
N GLU A 106 47.63 33.38 11.74
CA GLU A 106 46.52 33.61 10.82
C GLU A 106 45.16 33.43 11.51
N ASN A 107 45.05 32.48 12.45
CA ASN A 107 43.84 32.33 13.26
C ASN A 107 43.56 33.54 14.16
N VAL A 108 44.60 34.18 14.71
CA VAL A 108 44.46 35.37 15.58
C VAL A 108 44.27 36.66 14.77
N MET A 109 44.88 36.77 13.58
CA MET A 109 44.71 37.92 12.68
C MET A 109 43.31 38.03 12.07
N LEU A 110 42.66 36.88 11.83
CA LEU A 110 41.42 36.77 11.06
C LEU A 110 40.32 37.79 11.44
N PRO A 111 40.00 38.04 12.72
CA PRO A 111 38.96 39.02 13.07
C PRO A 111 39.30 40.46 12.66
N ALA A 112 40.58 40.86 12.76
CA ALA A 112 41.03 42.20 12.40
C ALA A 112 41.15 42.38 10.87
N GLU A 113 41.56 41.34 10.14
CA GLU A 113 41.56 41.35 8.67
C GLU A 113 40.16 41.48 8.09
N LEU A 114 39.17 40.79 8.67
CA LEU A 114 37.77 40.88 8.24
C LEU A 114 37.16 42.28 8.46
N ARG A 115 37.75 43.10 9.34
CA ARG A 115 37.39 44.52 9.52
C ARG A 115 38.20 45.48 8.64
N GLY A 116 39.18 44.97 7.89
CA GLY A 116 40.04 45.79 7.02
C GLY A 116 41.13 46.56 7.77
N GLU A 117 41.56 46.11 8.96
CA GLU A 117 42.60 46.77 9.73
C GLU A 117 44.01 46.52 9.16
N THR A 118 44.81 47.59 9.01
CA THR A 118 46.14 47.53 8.38
C THR A 118 47.27 47.06 9.31
N LEU A 119 47.01 46.97 10.62
CA LEU A 119 47.99 46.58 11.65
C LEU A 119 47.67 45.22 12.31
N ALA A 120 46.83 44.40 11.67
CA ALA A 120 46.34 43.12 12.21
C ALA A 120 47.46 42.15 12.62
N GLU A 121 48.55 42.09 11.84
CA GLU A 121 49.68 41.19 12.11
C GLU A 121 50.43 41.55 13.40
N ASN A 122 50.76 42.84 13.59
CA ASN A 122 51.46 43.31 14.79
C ASN A 122 50.63 43.05 16.06
N GLN A 123 49.33 43.33 16.01
CA GLN A 123 48.41 43.07 17.12
C GLN A 123 48.30 41.57 17.44
N ALA A 124 48.21 40.73 16.42
CA ALA A 124 48.12 39.28 16.60
C ALA A 124 49.40 38.69 17.20
N VAL A 125 50.58 39.16 16.77
CA VAL A 125 51.87 38.76 17.36
C VAL A 125 51.94 39.18 18.83
N ASP A 126 51.54 40.41 19.17
CA ASP A 126 51.58 40.88 20.56
C ASP A 126 50.58 40.13 21.45
N LEU A 127 49.40 39.76 20.94
CA LEU A 127 48.45 38.90 21.66
C LEU A 127 48.98 37.47 21.83
N LEU A 128 49.66 36.91 20.81
CA LEU A 128 50.31 35.61 20.92
C LEU A 128 51.45 35.62 21.95
N LYS A 129 52.21 36.71 22.07
CA LYS A 129 53.19 36.90 23.15
C LYS A 129 52.53 36.93 24.52
N LYS A 130 51.43 37.66 24.69
CA LYS A 130 50.69 37.74 25.97
C LYS A 130 50.15 36.39 26.44
N VAL A 131 49.84 35.47 25.51
CA VAL A 131 49.43 34.10 25.84
C VAL A 131 50.58 33.08 25.81
N GLY A 132 51.84 33.53 25.72
CA GLY A 132 53.03 32.67 25.80
C GLY A 132 53.24 31.76 24.58
N LEU A 133 52.85 32.21 23.38
CA LEU A 133 52.94 31.45 22.12
C LEU A 133 53.81 32.13 21.06
N GLU A 134 54.76 32.96 21.46
CA GLU A 134 55.68 33.70 20.57
C GLU A 134 56.52 32.79 19.65
N ASP A 135 56.88 31.58 20.11
CA ASP A 135 57.63 30.59 19.32
C ASP A 135 56.75 29.67 18.46
N ARG A 136 55.43 29.86 18.47
CA ARG A 136 54.44 28.95 17.83
C ARG A 136 53.59 29.62 16.75
N VAL A 137 53.93 30.85 16.40
CA VAL A 137 53.24 31.72 15.42
C VAL A 137 52.94 31.01 14.09
N THR A 138 53.87 30.17 13.59
CA THR A 138 53.76 29.47 12.29
C THR A 138 53.14 28.07 12.37
N HIS A 139 52.75 27.58 13.56
CA HIS A 139 52.24 26.22 13.72
C HIS A 139 50.75 26.15 13.33
N TYR A 140 50.37 25.07 12.65
CA TYR A 140 48.96 24.73 12.40
C TYR A 140 48.32 24.13 13.66
N PRO A 141 46.98 24.23 13.84
CA PRO A 141 46.28 23.70 15.01
C PRO A 141 46.61 22.24 15.34
N ARG A 142 46.80 21.38 14.34
CA ARG A 142 47.17 19.97 14.53
C ARG A 142 48.56 19.76 15.14
N GLN A 143 49.42 20.77 15.10
CA GLN A 143 50.77 20.77 15.65
C GLN A 143 50.83 21.41 17.05
N LEU A 144 49.70 21.91 17.55
CA LEU A 144 49.56 22.53 18.87
C LEU A 144 48.86 21.55 19.81
N SER A 145 49.29 21.50 21.07
CA SER A 145 48.57 20.82 22.15
C SER A 145 47.20 21.48 22.40
N GLY A 146 46.27 20.77 23.06
CA GLY A 146 44.94 21.32 23.38
C GLY A 146 45.01 22.63 24.18
N GLY A 147 45.93 22.73 25.14
CA GLY A 147 46.15 23.96 25.90
C GLY A 147 46.68 25.11 25.04
N GLU A 148 47.62 24.82 24.13
CA GLU A 148 48.11 25.82 23.16
C GLU A 148 47.02 26.26 22.19
N GLN A 149 46.20 25.34 21.68
CA GLN A 149 45.06 25.67 20.83
C GLN A 149 44.06 26.58 21.56
N GLN A 150 43.81 26.33 22.85
CA GLN A 150 42.91 27.20 23.62
C GLN A 150 43.51 28.59 23.85
N ARG A 151 44.83 28.70 24.06
CA ARG A 151 45.51 30.00 24.13
C ARG A 151 45.43 30.78 22.82
N VAL A 152 45.55 30.11 21.67
CA VAL A 152 45.31 30.73 20.36
C VAL A 152 43.85 31.20 20.23
N ALA A 153 42.87 30.40 20.68
CA ALA A 153 41.46 30.78 20.65
C ALA A 153 41.16 31.98 21.54
N ILE A 154 41.78 32.07 22.74
CA ILE A 154 41.69 33.22 23.64
C ILE A 154 42.33 34.46 22.99
N ALA A 155 43.54 34.35 22.47
CA ALA A 155 44.20 35.46 21.77
C ALA A 155 43.35 35.99 20.60
N ARG A 156 42.76 35.09 19.80
CA ARG A 156 41.82 35.44 18.72
C ARG A 156 40.58 36.18 19.25
N ALA A 157 40.04 35.76 20.39
CA ALA A 157 38.86 36.40 20.98
C ALA A 157 39.14 37.85 21.42
N PHE A 158 40.36 38.15 21.85
CA PHE A 158 40.80 39.49 22.25
C PHE A 158 41.33 40.35 21.08
N ALA A 159 41.58 39.77 19.90
CA ALA A 159 42.04 40.49 18.72
C ALA A 159 41.04 41.54 18.20
N SER A 160 39.78 41.46 18.61
CA SER A 160 38.75 42.46 18.33
C SER A 160 38.62 43.56 19.37
N GLN A 161 39.43 43.56 20.45
CA GLN A 161 39.24 44.42 21.63
C GLN A 161 37.76 44.46 22.09
N PRO A 162 37.17 43.29 22.38
CA PRO A 162 35.72 43.17 22.53
C PRO A 162 35.20 43.91 23.76
N THR A 163 34.02 44.54 23.66
CA THR A 163 33.32 45.10 24.83
C THR A 163 32.75 43.98 25.73
N VAL A 164 32.31 42.88 25.10
CA VAL A 164 31.80 41.68 25.78
C VAL A 164 32.51 40.43 25.24
N LEU A 165 33.09 39.66 26.16
CA LEU A 165 33.70 38.37 25.90
C LEU A 165 32.73 37.26 26.32
N PHE A 166 32.33 36.43 25.37
CA PHE A 166 31.55 35.23 25.65
C PHE A 166 32.44 34.00 25.65
N ALA A 167 32.37 33.20 26.72
CA ALA A 167 33.14 31.98 26.86
C ALA A 167 32.22 30.77 27.07
N ASP A 168 32.26 29.81 26.17
CA ASP A 168 31.46 28.59 26.24
C ASP A 168 32.35 27.43 26.68
N GLU A 169 32.22 27.02 27.95
CA GLU A 169 33.01 25.97 28.60
C GLU A 169 34.52 26.04 28.28
N PRO A 170 35.21 27.12 28.65
CA PRO A 170 36.59 27.39 28.18
C PRO A 170 37.63 26.36 28.67
N THR A 171 37.29 25.47 29.58
CA THR A 171 38.18 24.40 30.07
C THR A 171 37.68 22.99 29.77
N GLY A 172 36.54 22.83 29.09
CA GLY A 172 35.88 21.52 28.95
C GLY A 172 36.70 20.43 28.24
N ASN A 173 37.74 20.81 27.49
CA ASN A 173 38.63 19.90 26.74
C ASN A 173 40.08 19.85 27.26
N LEU A 174 40.33 20.35 28.48
CA LEU A 174 41.67 20.46 29.07
C LEU A 174 41.77 19.64 30.36
N ASP A 175 42.98 19.17 30.69
CA ASP A 175 43.24 18.59 32.01
C ASP A 175 43.15 19.66 33.11
N THR A 176 42.91 19.25 34.36
CA THR A 176 42.64 20.17 35.48
C THR A 176 43.77 21.19 35.69
N HIS A 177 45.04 20.79 35.55
CA HIS A 177 46.17 21.68 35.79
C HIS A 177 46.33 22.71 34.66
N THR A 178 46.29 22.26 33.40
CA THR A 178 46.32 23.16 32.24
C THR A 178 45.09 24.06 32.21
N GLY A 179 43.91 23.53 32.54
CA GLY A 179 42.67 24.29 32.62
C GLY A 179 42.74 25.45 33.60
N GLU A 180 43.30 25.24 34.79
CA GLU A 180 43.45 26.28 35.81
C GLU A 180 44.37 27.43 35.35
N LEU A 181 45.48 27.09 34.68
CA LEU A 181 46.38 28.07 34.05
C LEU A 181 45.68 28.88 32.95
N ILE A 182 44.86 28.23 32.14
CA ILE A 182 44.09 28.88 31.06
C ILE A 182 42.98 29.78 31.60
N ILE A 183 42.29 29.34 32.66
CA ILE A 183 41.31 30.18 33.36
C ILE A 183 42.00 31.41 33.92
N GLN A 184 43.13 31.23 34.60
CA GLN A 184 43.87 32.35 35.17
C GLN A 184 44.25 33.37 34.09
N LEU A 185 44.79 32.89 32.97
CA LEU A 185 45.10 33.71 31.80
C LEU A 185 43.88 34.44 31.24
N LEU A 186 42.73 33.76 31.12
CA LEU A 186 41.49 34.35 30.63
C LEU A 186 41.00 35.50 31.54
N PHE A 187 41.01 35.29 32.86
CA PHE A 187 40.61 36.31 33.83
C PHE A 187 41.62 37.47 33.90
N ASP A 188 42.92 37.18 33.79
CA ASP A 188 43.97 38.21 33.77
C ASP A 188 43.84 39.11 32.54
N LEU A 189 43.64 38.53 31.35
CA LEU A 189 43.37 39.28 30.12
C LEU A 189 42.03 40.03 30.20
N ASN A 190 40.97 39.40 30.73
CA ASN A 190 39.69 40.06 30.90
C ASN A 190 39.81 41.33 31.76
N LYS A 191 40.58 41.26 32.84
CA LYS A 191 40.87 42.38 33.75
C LYS A 191 41.77 43.43 33.11
N GLU A 192 42.80 43.02 32.37
CA GLU A 192 43.71 43.92 31.65
C GLU A 192 42.97 44.76 30.59
N PHE A 193 42.09 44.13 29.81
CA PHE A 193 41.33 44.79 28.75
C PHE A 193 40.01 45.42 29.25
N GLY A 194 39.63 45.24 30.52
CA GLY A 194 38.41 45.81 31.11
C GLY A 194 37.11 45.31 30.45
N THR A 195 37.10 44.07 29.96
CA THR A 195 36.00 43.51 29.16
C THR A 195 34.91 42.90 30.05
N THR A 196 33.65 42.88 29.59
CA THR A 196 32.56 42.18 30.31
C THR A 196 32.65 40.69 29.98
N LEU A 197 32.73 39.79 30.97
CA LEU A 197 32.83 38.34 30.72
C LEU A 197 31.48 37.66 30.99
N ILE A 198 30.94 36.96 30.00
CA ILE A 198 29.77 36.11 30.17
C ILE A 198 30.17 34.70 29.79
N MET A 199 30.14 33.77 30.74
CA MET A 199 30.58 32.42 30.50
C MET A 199 29.54 31.37 30.85
N VAL A 200 29.51 30.29 30.07
CA VAL A 200 28.76 29.08 30.40
C VAL A 200 29.75 28.05 30.93
N THR A 201 29.45 27.44 32.08
CA THR A 201 30.29 26.41 32.67
C THR A 201 29.43 25.41 33.45
N HIS A 202 29.88 24.16 33.50
CA HIS A 202 29.39 23.16 34.45
C HIS A 202 30.30 23.03 35.68
N ASP A 203 31.47 23.66 35.66
CA ASP A 203 32.41 23.69 36.78
C ASP A 203 31.99 24.79 37.78
N GLU A 204 31.51 24.36 38.94
CA GLU A 204 31.09 25.23 40.04
C GLU A 204 32.25 26.10 40.55
N ARG A 205 33.48 25.59 40.57
CA ARG A 205 34.66 26.35 41.04
C ARG A 205 34.98 27.50 40.09
N LEU A 206 34.77 27.29 38.79
CA LEU A 206 34.93 28.33 37.78
C LEU A 206 33.79 29.35 37.85
N ALA A 207 32.56 28.90 38.09
CA ALA A 207 31.41 29.77 38.28
C ALA A 207 31.56 30.67 39.53
N GLU A 208 32.11 30.15 40.62
CA GLU A 208 32.40 30.91 41.86
C GLU A 208 33.42 32.04 41.67
N ARG A 209 34.27 31.96 40.63
CA ARG A 209 35.21 33.04 40.28
C ARG A 209 34.56 34.20 39.55
N CYS A 210 33.32 34.04 39.07
CA CYS A 210 32.54 35.12 38.48
C CYS A 210 31.82 35.93 39.58
N GLY A 211 31.59 37.22 39.33
CA GLY A 211 30.88 38.10 40.25
C GLY A 211 29.40 37.77 40.41
N ARG A 212 28.82 36.98 39.50
CA ARG A 212 27.42 36.56 39.52
C ARG A 212 27.22 35.22 38.81
N THR A 213 26.36 34.37 39.36
CA THR A 213 26.02 33.04 38.79
C THR A 213 24.51 32.92 38.55
N ILE A 214 24.11 32.33 37.42
CA ILE A 214 22.71 32.19 36.97
C ILE A 214 22.46 30.74 36.56
N ALA A 215 21.38 30.11 37.02
CA ALA A 215 21.06 28.70 36.74
C ALA A 215 19.92 28.52 35.71
N ILE A 216 19.98 27.49 34.86
CA ILE A 216 18.94 27.12 33.86
C ILE A 216 18.63 25.61 33.87
N GLU A 217 17.35 25.24 33.77
CA GLU A 217 16.82 23.85 33.69
C GLU A 217 16.13 23.52 32.33
N ALA A 218 16.14 22.25 31.89
CA ALA A 218 15.77 21.78 30.53
C ALA A 218 14.37 21.16 30.39
N GLY A 219 13.77 21.22 29.18
CA GLY A 219 12.60 20.42 28.75
C GLY A 219 12.97 19.27 27.77
N SER A 220 12.26 18.13 27.83
CA SER A 220 12.62 16.86 27.14
C SER A 220 11.72 16.46 25.96
N GLU A 221 12.27 15.89 24.86
CA GLU A 221 11.54 15.36 23.68
C GLU A 221 11.56 13.82 23.57
N MET A 222 10.41 13.16 23.80
CA MET A 222 10.19 11.70 23.62
C MET A 222 9.37 11.32 22.35
N GLY A 223 8.98 12.26 21.49
CA GLY A 223 7.89 12.06 20.51
C GLY A 223 8.15 11.15 19.28
N LEU A 224 9.37 11.06 18.76
CA LEU A 224 9.62 10.46 17.43
C LEU A 224 9.40 8.94 17.35
N LEU A 225 9.86 8.18 18.35
CA LEU A 225 9.67 6.73 18.39
C LEU A 225 8.19 6.39 18.59
N LEU A 226 7.49 7.17 19.43
CA LEU A 226 6.07 7.04 19.66
C LEU A 226 5.28 7.26 18.37
N VAL A 227 5.55 8.34 17.63
CA VAL A 227 4.89 8.62 16.33
C VAL A 227 5.13 7.49 15.33
N ALA A 228 6.36 6.98 15.21
CA ALA A 228 6.65 5.89 14.29
C ALA A 228 5.86 4.61 14.61
N LEU A 229 5.76 4.24 15.89
CA LEU A 229 4.97 3.09 16.34
C LEU A 229 3.46 3.32 16.17
N VAL A 230 2.95 4.52 16.47
CA VAL A 230 1.53 4.86 16.29
C VAL A 230 1.13 4.78 14.83
N VAL A 231 1.95 5.31 13.92
CA VAL A 231 1.69 5.21 12.48
C VAL A 231 1.77 3.77 12.00
N ALA A 232 2.75 2.98 12.48
CA ALA A 232 2.85 1.56 12.15
C ALA A 232 1.58 0.79 12.54
N VAL A 233 1.15 0.90 13.79
CA VAL A 233 -0.05 0.21 14.29
C VAL A 233 -1.31 0.75 13.61
N GLY A 234 -1.42 2.08 13.45
CA GLY A 234 -2.58 2.73 12.85
C GLY A 234 -2.80 2.35 11.39
N THR A 235 -1.74 2.37 10.57
CA THR A 235 -1.84 1.95 9.17
C THR A 235 -2.27 0.49 9.06
N VAL A 236 -1.63 -0.40 9.83
CA VAL A 236 -1.92 -1.84 9.76
C VAL A 236 -3.33 -2.15 10.23
N THR A 237 -3.77 -1.50 11.30
CA THR A 237 -5.14 -1.63 11.81
C THR A 237 -6.15 -1.13 10.79
N SER A 238 -5.90 0.03 10.17
CA SER A 238 -6.78 0.59 9.15
C SER A 238 -6.88 -0.32 7.92
N ILE A 239 -5.76 -0.84 7.42
CA ILE A 239 -5.74 -1.77 6.27
C ILE A 239 -6.46 -3.07 6.66
N SER A 240 -6.17 -3.64 7.82
CA SER A 240 -6.80 -4.89 8.27
C SER A 240 -8.31 -4.75 8.45
N LEU A 241 -8.78 -3.65 9.05
CA LEU A 241 -10.20 -3.38 9.22
C LEU A 241 -10.92 -3.23 7.88
N PHE A 242 -10.25 -2.62 6.90
CA PHE A 242 -10.80 -2.46 5.58
C PHE A 242 -10.86 -3.77 4.81
N VAL A 243 -9.77 -4.54 4.79
CA VAL A 243 -9.71 -5.86 4.12
C VAL A 243 -10.71 -6.83 4.73
N ASP A 244 -10.84 -6.87 6.05
CA ASP A 244 -11.80 -7.71 6.78
C ASP A 244 -13.25 -7.36 6.39
N ARG A 245 -13.62 -6.07 6.45
CA ARG A 245 -14.97 -5.64 6.05
C ARG A 245 -15.25 -5.83 4.56
N LEU A 246 -14.24 -5.65 3.72
CA LEU A 246 -14.37 -5.87 2.28
C LEU A 246 -14.56 -7.37 1.98
N HIS A 247 -13.79 -8.25 2.61
CA HIS A 247 -13.97 -9.69 2.49
C HIS A 247 -15.38 -10.09 2.93
N HIS A 248 -15.85 -9.59 4.07
CA HIS A 248 -17.23 -9.83 4.52
C HIS A 248 -18.27 -9.27 3.55
N ALA A 249 -18.08 -8.07 3.01
CA ALA A 249 -18.99 -7.49 2.01
C ALA A 249 -19.00 -8.30 0.70
N LEU A 250 -17.85 -8.79 0.24
CA LEU A 250 -17.74 -9.62 -0.96
C LEU A 250 -18.38 -10.98 -0.75
N VAL A 251 -18.19 -11.61 0.41
CA VAL A 251 -18.85 -12.87 0.77
C VAL A 251 -20.37 -12.68 0.87
N GLU A 252 -20.84 -11.58 1.46
CA GLU A 252 -22.27 -11.27 1.55
C GLU A 252 -22.89 -10.97 0.18
N GLU A 253 -22.22 -10.17 -0.65
CA GLU A 253 -22.65 -9.90 -2.04
C GLU A 253 -22.68 -11.20 -2.85
N SER A 254 -21.70 -12.08 -2.65
CA SER A 254 -21.73 -13.41 -3.26
C SER A 254 -22.94 -14.20 -2.75
N SER A 255 -23.16 -14.31 -1.44
CA SER A 255 -24.26 -15.11 -0.89
C SER A 255 -25.65 -14.61 -1.34
N ASN A 256 -25.80 -13.32 -1.64
CA ASN A 256 -27.01 -12.77 -2.27
C ASN A 256 -27.29 -13.41 -3.65
N PHE A 257 -26.28 -13.73 -4.44
CA PHE A 257 -26.45 -14.36 -5.77
C PHE A 257 -26.85 -15.84 -5.68
N LEU A 258 -26.63 -16.52 -4.56
CA LEU A 258 -27.13 -17.89 -4.33
C LEU A 258 -28.46 -17.92 -3.57
N ALA A 259 -28.99 -16.76 -3.17
CA ALA A 259 -30.08 -16.63 -2.21
C ALA A 259 -29.81 -17.34 -0.86
N ALA A 260 -28.54 -17.69 -0.58
CA ALA A 260 -28.06 -18.46 0.57
C ALA A 260 -26.53 -18.37 0.69
N ASP A 261 -25.97 -18.76 1.83
CA ASP A 261 -24.51 -18.82 1.98
C ASP A 261 -23.92 -20.02 1.22
N ARG A 262 -24.62 -21.17 1.25
CA ARG A 262 -24.28 -22.37 0.48
C ARG A 262 -25.54 -23.03 -0.06
N GLN A 263 -25.39 -23.80 -1.12
CA GLN A 263 -26.50 -24.54 -1.72
C GLN A 263 -26.08 -25.98 -2.02
N ILE A 264 -27.00 -26.94 -1.83
CA ILE A 264 -26.89 -28.28 -2.38
C ILE A 264 -27.87 -28.39 -3.54
N SER A 265 -27.37 -28.61 -4.75
CA SER A 265 -28.18 -28.77 -5.96
C SER A 265 -28.23 -30.22 -6.40
N SER A 266 -29.40 -30.70 -6.84
CA SER A 266 -29.57 -32.07 -7.32
C SER A 266 -30.65 -32.20 -8.38
N SER A 267 -30.52 -33.23 -9.22
CA SER A 267 -31.59 -33.72 -10.11
C SER A 267 -32.53 -34.71 -9.43
N ARG A 268 -32.27 -35.06 -8.17
CA ARG A 268 -33.09 -35.94 -7.32
C ARG A 268 -33.60 -35.18 -6.10
N PRO A 269 -34.74 -35.60 -5.51
CA PRO A 269 -35.21 -35.04 -4.24
C PRO A 269 -34.12 -35.09 -3.17
N ILE A 270 -33.96 -33.99 -2.42
CA ILE A 270 -32.96 -33.90 -1.36
C ILE A 270 -33.33 -34.87 -0.23
N PRO A 271 -32.41 -35.77 0.20
CA PRO A 271 -32.67 -36.70 1.29
C PRO A 271 -32.93 -35.99 2.61
N GLU A 272 -33.83 -36.56 3.43
CA GLU A 272 -34.13 -36.05 4.77
C GLU A 272 -32.89 -35.98 5.67
N THR A 273 -31.93 -36.89 5.47
CA THR A 273 -30.69 -36.92 6.24
C THR A 273 -29.90 -35.62 6.13
N PHE A 274 -29.92 -34.96 4.97
CA PHE A 274 -29.22 -33.69 4.75
C PHE A 274 -29.87 -32.57 5.58
N ARG A 275 -31.20 -32.55 5.66
CA ARG A 275 -31.96 -31.61 6.50
C ARG A 275 -31.67 -31.82 7.98
N ILE A 276 -31.64 -33.07 8.43
CA ILE A 276 -31.36 -33.41 9.84
C ILE A 276 -29.95 -32.97 10.24
N GLU A 277 -28.95 -33.24 9.41
CA GLU A 277 -27.56 -32.84 9.66
C GLU A 277 -27.39 -31.31 9.66
N ALA A 278 -28.07 -30.61 8.75
CA ALA A 278 -28.06 -29.15 8.72
C ALA A 278 -28.75 -28.53 9.96
N ALA A 279 -29.93 -29.05 10.34
CA ALA A 279 -30.64 -28.62 11.54
C ALA A 279 -29.86 -28.90 12.83
N ALA A 280 -29.11 -30.00 12.90
CA ALA A 280 -28.26 -30.34 14.04
C ALA A 280 -27.12 -29.34 14.29
N ARG A 281 -26.82 -28.48 13.31
CA ARG A 281 -25.81 -27.42 13.37
C ARG A 281 -26.44 -26.02 13.40
N ASP A 282 -27.72 -25.91 13.75
CA ASP A 282 -28.48 -24.66 13.82
C ASP A 282 -28.46 -23.82 12.51
N LEU A 283 -28.34 -24.49 11.36
CA LEU A 283 -28.37 -23.81 10.06
C LEU A 283 -29.81 -23.46 9.66
N GLU A 284 -30.01 -22.23 9.19
CA GLU A 284 -31.24 -21.82 8.53
C GLU A 284 -31.32 -22.47 7.14
N MET A 285 -32.51 -22.95 6.77
CA MET A 285 -32.71 -23.72 5.54
C MET A 285 -33.90 -23.19 4.74
N ALA A 286 -33.80 -23.24 3.42
CA ALA A 286 -34.91 -23.05 2.50
C ALA A 286 -34.82 -24.05 1.35
N GLU A 287 -35.96 -24.43 0.79
CA GLU A 287 -36.03 -25.35 -0.33
C GLU A 287 -36.62 -24.68 -1.55
N THR A 288 -36.05 -25.01 -2.71
CA THR A 288 -36.62 -24.59 -3.99
C THR A 288 -36.59 -25.74 -5.00
N MET A 289 -37.59 -25.74 -5.88
CA MET A 289 -37.67 -26.63 -7.03
C MET A 289 -37.77 -25.79 -8.30
N VAL A 290 -36.91 -26.07 -9.27
CA VAL A 290 -36.96 -25.40 -10.57
C VAL A 290 -37.22 -26.43 -11.67
N PHE A 291 -38.24 -26.18 -12.48
CA PHE A 291 -38.61 -27.06 -13.58
C PHE A 291 -39.32 -26.28 -14.71
N PRO A 292 -39.15 -26.70 -15.98
CA PRO A 292 -39.91 -26.13 -17.08
C PRO A 292 -41.35 -26.67 -17.08
N SER A 293 -42.33 -25.80 -17.35
CA SER A 293 -43.74 -26.18 -17.52
C SER A 293 -44.43 -25.28 -18.52
N MET A 294 -45.43 -25.82 -19.23
CA MET A 294 -46.34 -25.00 -20.03
C MET A 294 -47.33 -24.31 -19.10
N VAL A 295 -47.52 -23.00 -19.30
CA VAL A 295 -48.54 -22.20 -18.64
C VAL A 295 -49.59 -21.83 -19.66
N PHE A 296 -50.86 -21.98 -19.29
CA PHE A 296 -52.00 -21.64 -20.15
C PHE A 296 -52.79 -20.47 -19.56
N ALA A 297 -53.27 -19.59 -20.42
CA ALA A 297 -54.20 -18.51 -20.11
C ALA A 297 -55.33 -18.52 -21.15
N GLY A 298 -56.33 -19.38 -20.96
CA GLY A 298 -57.32 -19.66 -21.99
C GLY A 298 -56.69 -20.35 -23.20
N ASP A 299 -56.71 -19.70 -24.37
CA ASP A 299 -56.18 -20.26 -25.63
C ASP A 299 -54.68 -19.97 -25.84
N THR A 300 -54.09 -19.05 -25.07
CA THR A 300 -52.66 -18.73 -25.15
C THR A 300 -51.85 -19.61 -24.21
N ASN A 301 -50.63 -19.96 -24.64
CA ASN A 301 -49.73 -20.74 -23.81
C ASN A 301 -48.28 -20.33 -24.02
N GLN A 302 -47.49 -20.47 -22.97
CA GLN A 302 -46.06 -20.16 -22.99
C GLN A 302 -45.30 -21.20 -22.17
N LEU A 303 -44.16 -21.66 -22.68
CA LEU A 303 -43.22 -22.43 -21.89
C LEU A 303 -42.50 -21.50 -20.91
N VAL A 304 -42.61 -21.77 -19.60
CA VAL A 304 -41.98 -20.96 -18.56
C VAL A 304 -41.05 -21.81 -17.70
N SER A 305 -40.10 -21.16 -17.04
CA SER A 305 -39.28 -21.78 -16.01
C SER A 305 -39.96 -21.55 -14.66
N VAL A 306 -40.70 -22.56 -14.18
CA VAL A 306 -41.40 -22.51 -12.90
C VAL A 306 -40.40 -22.70 -11.77
N LYS A 307 -40.45 -21.80 -10.79
CA LYS A 307 -39.71 -21.91 -9.54
C LYS A 307 -40.68 -21.97 -8.39
N ALA A 308 -40.66 -23.08 -7.69
CA ALA A 308 -41.45 -23.29 -6.49
C ALA A 308 -40.56 -23.05 -5.27
N VAL A 309 -41.02 -22.22 -4.34
CA VAL A 309 -40.21 -21.76 -3.19
C VAL A 309 -40.89 -22.05 -1.86
N ALA A 310 -40.11 -22.48 -0.87
CA ALA A 310 -40.57 -22.66 0.51
C ALA A 310 -40.62 -21.32 1.27
N GLY A 311 -41.37 -21.28 2.38
CA GLY A 311 -41.66 -20.04 3.13
C GLY A 311 -40.45 -19.25 3.68
N THR A 312 -39.29 -19.86 3.82
CA THR A 312 -38.04 -19.22 4.29
C THR A 312 -37.18 -18.64 3.16
N TYR A 313 -37.60 -18.80 1.91
CA TYR A 313 -36.90 -18.24 0.76
C TYR A 313 -37.21 -16.74 0.58
N PRO A 314 -36.24 -15.89 0.20
CA PRO A 314 -34.81 -16.20 0.09
C PRO A 314 -34.09 -16.06 1.45
N LEU A 315 -33.06 -16.89 1.71
CA LEU A 315 -32.25 -16.78 2.94
C LEU A 315 -31.27 -15.59 2.89
N ARG A 316 -30.83 -15.22 1.68
CA ARG A 316 -29.99 -14.04 1.38
C ARG A 316 -30.57 -13.28 0.18
N GLY A 317 -30.28 -11.99 0.09
CA GLY A 317 -30.89 -11.14 -0.93
C GLY A 317 -32.38 -10.85 -0.68
N LYS A 318 -33.04 -10.27 -1.70
CA LYS A 318 -34.47 -9.91 -1.66
C LYS A 318 -35.08 -10.12 -3.04
N LEU A 319 -36.36 -10.47 -3.07
CA LEU A 319 -37.14 -10.49 -4.31
C LEU A 319 -37.50 -9.05 -4.68
N ILE A 320 -37.43 -8.71 -5.96
CA ILE A 320 -37.87 -7.40 -6.46
C ILE A 320 -39.17 -7.61 -7.22
N ILE A 321 -40.24 -6.98 -6.75
CA ILE A 321 -41.56 -7.05 -7.37
C ILE A 321 -42.07 -5.67 -7.79
N SER A 322 -43.04 -5.63 -8.69
CA SER A 322 -43.77 -4.42 -9.04
C SER A 322 -45.27 -4.66 -9.10
N ASP A 323 -46.02 -3.56 -9.08
CA ASP A 323 -47.47 -3.53 -9.24
C ASP A 323 -47.90 -3.39 -10.70
N GLU A 324 -46.95 -3.15 -11.61
CA GLU A 324 -47.20 -3.07 -13.05
C GLU A 324 -46.04 -3.73 -13.82
N PRO A 325 -46.27 -4.39 -14.97
CA PRO A 325 -45.21 -4.95 -15.79
C PRO A 325 -44.25 -3.87 -16.32
N PHE A 326 -42.97 -4.20 -16.46
CA PHE A 326 -41.93 -3.34 -17.06
C PHE A 326 -41.68 -2.00 -16.34
N VAL A 327 -42.05 -1.87 -15.06
CA VAL A 327 -41.70 -0.72 -14.21
C VAL A 327 -40.64 -1.08 -13.17
N ARG A 328 -40.04 -0.08 -12.56
CA ARG A 328 -39.07 -0.28 -11.48
C ARG A 328 -39.75 -0.91 -10.26
N GLY A 329 -39.29 -2.08 -9.86
CA GLY A 329 -39.80 -2.76 -8.68
C GLY A 329 -39.22 -2.25 -7.36
N TYR A 330 -39.76 -2.77 -6.27
CA TYR A 330 -39.32 -2.55 -4.90
C TYR A 330 -39.02 -3.89 -4.21
N PRO A 331 -38.08 -3.93 -3.24
CA PRO A 331 -37.63 -5.19 -2.64
C PRO A 331 -38.58 -5.69 -1.55
N ILE A 332 -38.81 -7.02 -1.49
CA ILE A 332 -39.59 -7.72 -0.48
C ILE A 332 -38.89 -9.02 -0.02
N GLN A 333 -39.34 -9.59 1.11
CA GLN A 333 -38.91 -10.89 1.63
C GLN A 333 -40.05 -11.93 1.69
N GLU A 334 -41.21 -11.60 1.14
CA GLU A 334 -42.35 -12.51 1.08
C GLU A 334 -42.27 -13.37 -0.18
N ILE A 335 -42.94 -14.51 -0.16
CA ILE A 335 -43.12 -15.40 -1.32
C ILE A 335 -44.60 -15.40 -1.74
N PRO A 336 -44.95 -15.92 -2.92
CA PRO A 336 -46.35 -16.11 -3.30
C PRO A 336 -47.09 -16.97 -2.26
N PRO A 337 -48.27 -16.53 -1.77
CA PRO A 337 -49.11 -17.37 -0.93
C PRO A 337 -49.63 -18.58 -1.74
N VAL A 338 -50.02 -19.64 -1.03
CA VAL A 338 -50.60 -20.85 -1.64
C VAL A 338 -51.81 -20.48 -2.50
N GLY A 339 -51.83 -20.93 -3.76
CA GLY A 339 -52.85 -20.61 -4.77
C GLY A 339 -52.57 -19.34 -5.59
N GLU A 340 -51.46 -18.63 -5.34
CA GLU A 340 -51.05 -17.42 -6.04
C GLU A 340 -49.68 -17.60 -6.70
N VAL A 341 -49.47 -16.91 -7.83
CA VAL A 341 -48.23 -16.95 -8.61
C VAL A 341 -47.78 -15.56 -9.01
N TRP A 342 -46.47 -15.35 -9.08
CA TRP A 342 -45.87 -14.10 -9.56
C TRP A 342 -45.18 -14.33 -10.89
N LEU A 343 -45.47 -13.46 -11.85
CA LEU A 343 -45.03 -13.62 -13.23
C LEU A 343 -43.95 -12.60 -13.58
N ASP A 344 -42.93 -13.05 -14.32
CA ASP A 344 -41.98 -12.15 -14.97
C ASP A 344 -42.74 -11.15 -15.87
N SER A 345 -42.28 -9.90 -15.95
CA SER A 345 -42.93 -8.83 -16.74
C SER A 345 -43.22 -9.26 -18.18
N ARG A 346 -42.36 -10.09 -18.77
CA ARG A 346 -42.49 -10.58 -20.15
C ARG A 346 -43.66 -11.55 -20.37
N LEU A 347 -44.15 -12.21 -19.31
CA LEU A 347 -45.26 -13.16 -19.41
C LEU A 347 -46.61 -12.48 -19.58
N PHE A 348 -46.77 -11.24 -19.12
CA PHE A 348 -48.02 -10.49 -19.24
C PHE A 348 -48.45 -10.30 -20.70
N PRO A 349 -47.61 -9.71 -21.59
CA PRO A 349 -47.96 -9.60 -23.00
C PRO A 349 -47.96 -10.96 -23.73
N ALA A 350 -47.07 -11.89 -23.36
CA ALA A 350 -46.97 -13.20 -24.02
C ALA A 350 -48.23 -14.07 -23.81
N LEU A 351 -48.79 -14.05 -22.60
CA LEU A 351 -50.02 -14.77 -22.26
C LEU A 351 -51.28 -13.92 -22.50
N GLY A 352 -51.15 -12.60 -22.68
CA GLY A 352 -52.27 -11.68 -22.82
C GLY A 352 -53.06 -11.49 -21.52
N VAL A 353 -52.38 -11.50 -20.37
CA VAL A 353 -52.98 -11.47 -19.02
C VAL A 353 -52.68 -10.18 -18.28
N THR A 354 -53.49 -9.88 -17.26
CA THR A 354 -53.33 -8.77 -16.33
C THR A 354 -53.25 -9.25 -14.88
N LEU A 355 -52.81 -8.38 -13.97
CA LEU A 355 -52.78 -8.72 -12.54
C LEU A 355 -54.17 -9.07 -12.02
N GLY A 356 -54.27 -10.19 -11.30
CA GLY A 356 -55.51 -10.70 -10.74
C GLY A 356 -56.20 -11.76 -11.60
N ASP A 357 -55.81 -11.95 -12.86
CA ASP A 357 -56.30 -13.03 -13.72
C ASP A 357 -55.80 -14.40 -13.23
N SER A 358 -56.40 -15.49 -13.74
CA SER A 358 -56.01 -16.86 -13.40
C SER A 358 -55.30 -17.53 -14.58
N ILE A 359 -54.32 -18.36 -14.27
CA ILE A 359 -53.53 -19.14 -15.23
C ILE A 359 -53.45 -20.60 -14.79
N GLU A 360 -53.27 -21.50 -15.74
CA GLU A 360 -53.17 -22.93 -15.49
C GLU A 360 -51.71 -23.37 -15.60
N VAL A 361 -51.23 -24.07 -14.57
CA VAL A 361 -49.92 -24.73 -14.54
C VAL A 361 -50.15 -26.22 -14.33
N GLY A 362 -49.99 -27.01 -15.40
CA GLY A 362 -50.40 -28.41 -15.37
C GLY A 362 -51.91 -28.53 -15.14
N LEU A 363 -52.31 -29.14 -14.02
CA LEU A 363 -53.72 -29.26 -13.62
C LEU A 363 -54.18 -28.20 -12.60
N ALA A 364 -53.27 -27.37 -12.09
CA ALA A 364 -53.61 -26.37 -11.08
C ALA A 364 -53.99 -25.03 -11.73
N GLU A 365 -55.10 -24.44 -11.28
CA GLU A 365 -55.49 -23.07 -11.61
C GLU A 365 -55.00 -22.14 -10.49
N LEU A 366 -54.19 -21.14 -10.84
CA LEU A 366 -53.48 -20.26 -9.92
C LEU A 366 -53.71 -18.80 -10.29
N ARG A 367 -53.84 -17.93 -9.28
CA ARG A 367 -54.11 -16.50 -9.50
C ARG A 367 -52.83 -15.69 -9.62
N ILE A 368 -52.77 -14.76 -10.58
CA ILE A 368 -51.66 -13.84 -10.73
C ILE A 368 -51.73 -12.76 -9.66
N GLY A 369 -50.74 -12.73 -8.77
CA GLY A 369 -50.70 -11.81 -7.63
C GLY A 369 -49.88 -10.54 -7.85
N ARG A 370 -48.65 -10.71 -8.35
CA ARG A 370 -47.65 -9.63 -8.51
C ARG A 370 -46.81 -9.86 -9.76
N VAL A 371 -46.13 -8.81 -10.18
CA VAL A 371 -45.09 -8.87 -11.21
C VAL A 371 -43.75 -9.15 -10.53
N LEU A 372 -43.05 -10.19 -10.97
CA LEU A 372 -41.68 -10.47 -10.58
C LEU A 372 -40.73 -9.69 -11.51
N VAL A 373 -39.94 -8.80 -10.93
CA VAL A 373 -38.92 -8.01 -11.66
C VAL A 373 -37.57 -8.70 -11.58
N ALA A 374 -37.15 -9.13 -10.39
CA ALA A 374 -35.89 -9.84 -10.21
C ALA A 374 -35.91 -10.79 -9.00
N GLU A 375 -35.10 -11.84 -9.06
CA GLU A 375 -34.84 -12.78 -7.97
C GLU A 375 -33.33 -12.91 -7.72
N PRO A 376 -32.89 -13.16 -6.47
CA PRO A 376 -31.48 -13.19 -6.09
C PRO A 376 -30.65 -14.28 -6.78
N ASP A 377 -31.19 -15.49 -6.94
CA ASP A 377 -30.50 -16.69 -7.46
C ASP A 377 -30.86 -17.07 -8.90
N ARG A 378 -31.07 -16.06 -9.75
CA ARG A 378 -31.27 -16.24 -11.19
C ARG A 378 -29.92 -16.47 -11.87
N GLY A 379 -29.73 -17.61 -12.55
CA GLY A 379 -28.53 -17.86 -13.38
C GLY A 379 -27.72 -19.11 -13.05
N GLY A 380 -28.21 -20.02 -12.19
CA GLY A 380 -27.51 -21.26 -11.84
C GLY A 380 -27.45 -22.33 -12.94
N SER A 381 -28.21 -22.20 -14.02
CA SER A 381 -28.21 -23.12 -15.17
C SER A 381 -28.67 -22.43 -16.46
N PHE A 382 -28.16 -22.85 -17.62
CA PHE A 382 -28.62 -22.37 -18.94
C PHE A 382 -30.12 -22.62 -19.18
N PHE A 383 -30.73 -23.58 -18.48
CA PHE A 383 -32.18 -23.85 -18.52
C PHE A 383 -33.02 -22.91 -17.63
N ASP A 384 -32.39 -22.09 -16.79
CA ASP A 384 -33.07 -21.07 -15.96
C ASP A 384 -33.36 -19.77 -16.73
N LEU A 385 -33.06 -19.72 -18.03
CA LEU A 385 -33.09 -18.50 -18.85
C LEU A 385 -34.45 -18.19 -19.49
N GLY A 386 -35.44 -19.08 -19.36
CA GLY A 386 -36.83 -18.78 -19.75
C GLY A 386 -37.49 -17.73 -18.85
N PRO A 387 -38.64 -17.15 -19.26
CA PRO A 387 -39.40 -16.25 -18.40
C PRO A 387 -39.84 -16.98 -17.12
N ARG A 388 -39.75 -16.29 -15.98
CA ARG A 388 -39.93 -16.87 -14.65
C ARG A 388 -41.40 -16.86 -14.22
N LEU A 389 -41.88 -17.97 -13.68
CA LEU A 389 -43.08 -18.05 -12.85
C LEU A 389 -42.66 -18.49 -11.46
N LEU A 390 -42.91 -17.66 -10.45
CA LEU A 390 -42.66 -17.99 -9.05
C LEU A 390 -43.96 -18.47 -8.40
N MET A 391 -43.92 -19.63 -7.74
CA MET A 391 -45.06 -20.22 -7.05
C MET A 391 -44.67 -20.75 -5.66
N ASN A 392 -45.66 -21.05 -4.82
CA ASN A 392 -45.41 -21.72 -3.56
C ASN A 392 -45.06 -23.21 -3.79
N ILE A 393 -44.11 -23.74 -3.02
CA ILE A 393 -43.72 -25.16 -3.13
C ILE A 393 -44.88 -26.12 -2.78
N ASP A 394 -45.81 -25.68 -1.93
CA ASP A 394 -46.97 -26.48 -1.52
C ASP A 394 -48.02 -26.60 -2.63
N ASP A 395 -47.97 -25.76 -3.67
CA ASP A 395 -48.87 -25.85 -4.83
C ASP A 395 -48.37 -26.86 -5.88
N VAL A 396 -47.10 -27.25 -5.84
CA VAL A 396 -46.48 -28.14 -6.85
C VAL A 396 -47.23 -29.48 -6.98
N PRO A 397 -47.64 -30.19 -5.90
CA PRO A 397 -48.38 -31.43 -6.03
C PRO A 397 -49.70 -31.29 -6.80
N ALA A 398 -50.40 -30.15 -6.66
CA ALA A 398 -51.68 -29.91 -7.33
C ALA A 398 -51.54 -29.74 -8.85
N THR A 399 -50.34 -29.38 -9.33
CA THR A 399 -50.07 -29.21 -10.77
C THR A 399 -49.95 -30.55 -11.52
N GLU A 400 -49.66 -31.65 -10.81
CA GLU A 400 -49.33 -32.97 -11.38
C GLU A 400 -48.22 -32.98 -12.46
N VAL A 401 -47.39 -31.93 -12.53
CA VAL A 401 -46.27 -31.83 -13.51
C VAL A 401 -45.03 -32.63 -13.11
N VAL A 402 -44.94 -33.03 -11.84
CA VAL A 402 -43.84 -33.84 -11.31
C VAL A 402 -44.13 -35.32 -11.56
N GLN A 403 -43.55 -35.86 -12.63
CA GLN A 403 -43.75 -37.24 -13.07
C GLN A 403 -42.40 -37.92 -13.34
N PRO A 404 -42.34 -39.27 -13.41
CA PRO A 404 -41.13 -39.96 -13.84
C PRO A 404 -40.64 -39.46 -15.20
N GLY A 405 -39.41 -38.95 -15.26
CA GLY A 405 -38.83 -38.34 -16.46
C GLY A 405 -38.90 -36.81 -16.49
N SER A 406 -39.63 -36.16 -15.58
CA SER A 406 -39.58 -34.71 -15.40
C SER A 406 -38.18 -34.25 -15.04
N ARG A 407 -37.72 -33.17 -15.67
CA ARG A 407 -36.41 -32.56 -15.40
C ARG A 407 -36.58 -31.49 -14.33
N ILE A 408 -36.20 -31.82 -13.10
CA ILE A 408 -36.36 -30.95 -11.94
C ILE A 408 -34.99 -30.73 -11.30
N SER A 409 -34.68 -29.47 -10.96
CA SER A 409 -33.55 -29.10 -10.12
C SER A 409 -34.07 -28.84 -8.71
N TYR A 410 -33.73 -29.73 -7.78
CA TYR A 410 -33.97 -29.56 -6.36
C TYR A 410 -32.79 -28.83 -5.73
N ARG A 411 -33.08 -27.84 -4.89
CA ARG A 411 -32.06 -27.04 -4.21
C ARG A 411 -32.38 -26.92 -2.73
N LEU A 412 -31.41 -27.28 -1.89
CA LEU A 412 -31.41 -26.98 -0.46
C LEU A 412 -30.48 -25.79 -0.24
N LEU A 413 -31.04 -24.68 0.20
CA LEU A 413 -30.37 -23.44 0.54
C LEU A 413 -30.00 -23.46 2.02
N LEU A 414 -28.78 -23.06 2.35
CA LEU A 414 -28.23 -23.10 3.71
C LEU A 414 -27.65 -21.74 4.11
N ARG A 415 -27.95 -21.31 5.33
CA ARG A 415 -27.40 -20.09 5.94
C ARG A 415 -26.93 -20.37 7.37
N GLY A 416 -25.76 -19.86 7.73
CA GLY A 416 -25.17 -20.05 9.06
C GLY A 416 -23.72 -19.61 9.15
N ASP A 417 -23.04 -19.99 10.22
CA ASP A 417 -21.60 -19.73 10.37
C ASP A 417 -20.80 -20.59 9.38
N GLU A 418 -19.73 -20.02 8.81
CA GLU A 418 -18.85 -20.71 7.87
C GLU A 418 -18.26 -22.00 8.48
N GLY A 419 -17.94 -21.99 9.78
CA GLY A 419 -17.43 -23.18 10.46
C GLY A 419 -18.41 -24.36 10.47
N ASP A 420 -19.71 -24.07 10.60
CA ASP A 420 -20.77 -25.07 10.60
C ASP A 420 -21.07 -25.57 9.19
N LEU A 421 -21.02 -24.69 8.19
CA LEU A 421 -21.16 -25.03 6.77
C LEU A 421 -20.02 -25.93 6.28
N GLU A 422 -18.77 -25.63 6.65
CA GLU A 422 -17.61 -26.49 6.33
C GLU A 422 -17.69 -27.84 7.05
N SER A 423 -18.08 -27.84 8.33
CA SER A 423 -18.31 -29.06 9.08
C SER A 423 -19.38 -29.93 8.41
N LEU A 424 -20.47 -29.33 7.93
CA LEU A 424 -21.52 -30.05 7.21
C LEU A 424 -20.99 -30.63 5.89
N ARG A 425 -20.28 -29.83 5.07
CA ARG A 425 -19.67 -30.28 3.81
C ARG A 425 -18.75 -31.49 4.01
N ASN A 426 -17.89 -31.45 5.03
CA ASN A 426 -16.90 -32.50 5.27
C ASN A 426 -17.51 -33.80 5.81
N ASN A 427 -18.68 -33.73 6.46
CA ASN A 427 -19.37 -34.89 7.02
C ASN A 427 -20.41 -35.51 6.07
N LEU A 428 -20.84 -34.77 5.04
CA LEU A 428 -21.76 -35.26 4.03
C LEU A 428 -21.02 -35.94 2.87
N GLU A 429 -21.19 -37.24 2.72
CA GLU A 429 -20.82 -37.94 1.49
C GLU A 429 -21.86 -37.62 0.40
N LEU A 430 -21.48 -36.80 -0.58
CA LEU A 430 -22.34 -36.45 -1.71
C LEU A 430 -22.23 -37.51 -2.81
N GLU A 431 -23.34 -38.17 -3.14
CA GLU A 431 -23.41 -39.01 -4.35
C GLU A 431 -23.24 -38.14 -5.62
N PRO A 432 -22.87 -38.71 -6.78
CA PRO A 432 -22.64 -37.95 -8.02
C PRO A 432 -23.81 -37.08 -8.52
N ASN A 433 -25.02 -37.27 -8.00
CA ASN A 433 -26.19 -36.47 -8.34
C ASN A 433 -26.40 -35.23 -7.44
N TYR A 434 -25.63 -35.10 -6.35
CA TYR A 434 -25.69 -33.97 -5.45
C TYR A 434 -24.43 -33.14 -5.61
N ARG A 435 -24.60 -31.85 -5.82
CA ARG A 435 -23.50 -30.91 -5.99
C ARG A 435 -23.56 -29.89 -4.86
N TRP A 436 -22.43 -29.74 -4.17
CA TRP A 436 -22.21 -28.59 -3.31
C TRP A 436 -21.93 -27.37 -4.19
N VAL A 437 -22.65 -26.29 -3.94
CA VAL A 437 -22.64 -25.07 -4.76
C VAL A 437 -22.26 -23.90 -3.86
N SER A 438 -21.10 -23.33 -4.17
CA SER A 438 -20.64 -22.03 -3.68
C SER A 438 -20.28 -21.16 -4.89
N ILE A 439 -20.19 -19.83 -4.73
CA ILE A 439 -19.85 -18.95 -5.86
C ILE A 439 -18.44 -19.18 -6.38
N ARG A 440 -17.49 -19.48 -5.48
CA ARG A 440 -16.12 -19.84 -5.88
C ARG A 440 -16.12 -21.09 -6.77
N GLU A 441 -16.98 -22.07 -6.51
CA GLU A 441 -17.09 -23.30 -7.31
C GLU A 441 -17.98 -23.15 -8.56
N SER A 442 -18.98 -22.26 -8.52
CA SER A 442 -19.95 -22.06 -9.61
C SER A 442 -19.42 -21.15 -10.71
N SER A 443 -18.54 -20.21 -10.36
CA SER A 443 -17.81 -19.37 -11.31
C SER A 443 -16.33 -19.32 -10.89
N PRO A 444 -15.53 -20.32 -11.32
CA PRO A 444 -14.10 -20.42 -10.97
C PRO A 444 -13.30 -19.15 -11.31
N ARG A 445 -13.73 -18.38 -12.32
CA ARG A 445 -13.10 -17.12 -12.73
C ARG A 445 -13.42 -15.94 -11.80
N ILE A 446 -14.64 -15.84 -11.30
CA ILE A 446 -14.98 -14.84 -10.25
C ILE A 446 -14.30 -15.24 -8.94
N GLY A 447 -14.29 -16.53 -8.62
CA GLY A 447 -13.55 -17.07 -7.48
C GLY A 447 -12.07 -16.69 -7.53
N SER A 448 -11.39 -16.96 -8.66
CA SER A 448 -9.98 -16.63 -8.82
C SER A 448 -9.71 -15.13 -8.86
N ALA A 449 -10.61 -14.31 -9.42
CA ALA A 449 -10.51 -12.85 -9.34
C ALA A 449 -10.60 -12.36 -7.88
N LEU A 450 -11.54 -12.88 -7.09
CA LEU A 450 -11.64 -12.56 -5.67
C LEU A 450 -10.40 -13.01 -4.89
N ASP A 451 -9.87 -14.20 -5.18
CA ASP A 451 -8.64 -14.70 -4.55
C ASP A 451 -7.40 -13.86 -4.92
N ARG A 452 -7.32 -13.38 -6.18
CA ARG A 452 -6.29 -12.44 -6.64
C ARG A 452 -6.45 -11.08 -5.95
N ALA A 453 -7.68 -10.57 -5.80
CA ALA A 453 -7.97 -9.34 -5.06
C ALA A 453 -7.50 -9.45 -3.60
N GLU A 454 -7.86 -10.54 -2.93
CA GLU A 454 -7.50 -10.82 -1.55
C GLU A 454 -5.97 -10.91 -1.40
N SER A 455 -5.31 -11.66 -2.28
CA SER A 455 -3.85 -11.80 -2.31
C SER A 455 -3.14 -10.46 -2.49
N PHE A 456 -3.65 -9.59 -3.37
CA PHE A 456 -3.12 -8.24 -3.55
C PHE A 456 -3.29 -7.37 -2.30
N LEU A 457 -4.47 -7.42 -1.66
CA LEU A 457 -4.75 -6.66 -0.43
C LEU A 457 -3.86 -7.10 0.73
N LEU A 458 -3.64 -8.41 0.88
CA LEU A 458 -2.70 -8.99 1.84
C LEU A 458 -1.26 -8.54 1.56
N LEU A 459 -0.85 -8.54 0.29
CA LEU A 459 0.46 -8.04 -0.13
C LEU A 459 0.62 -6.54 0.20
N GLY A 460 -0.40 -5.71 -0.05
CA GLY A 460 -0.42 -4.29 0.32
C GLY A 460 -0.22 -4.07 1.82
N GLY A 461 -0.96 -4.80 2.66
CA GLY A 461 -0.79 -4.76 4.11
C GLY A 461 0.62 -5.15 4.53
N LEU A 462 1.14 -6.25 4.00
CA LEU A 462 2.47 -6.79 4.27
C LEU A 462 3.59 -5.82 3.90
N LEU A 463 3.51 -5.19 2.73
CA LEU A 463 4.48 -4.18 2.28
C LEU A 463 4.40 -2.92 3.16
N GLY A 464 3.21 -2.51 3.57
CA GLY A 464 3.00 -1.44 4.54
C GLY A 464 3.65 -1.71 5.90
N VAL A 465 3.50 -2.93 6.43
CA VAL A 465 4.13 -3.38 7.68
C VAL A 465 5.66 -3.31 7.59
N LEU A 466 6.24 -3.82 6.50
CA LEU A 466 7.69 -3.81 6.30
C LEU A 466 8.24 -2.38 6.27
N LEU A 467 7.57 -1.47 5.55
CA LEU A 467 7.92 -0.05 5.52
C LEU A 467 7.89 0.56 6.92
N ALA A 468 6.80 0.32 7.67
CA ALA A 468 6.65 0.82 9.03
C ALA A 468 7.73 0.25 9.98
N GLY A 469 8.06 -1.04 9.87
CA GLY A 469 9.12 -1.69 10.63
C GLY A 469 10.48 -1.03 10.43
N ILE A 470 10.82 -0.65 9.19
CA ILE A 470 12.06 0.09 8.88
C ILE A 470 12.06 1.46 9.57
N ALA A 471 10.95 2.21 9.55
CA ALA A 471 10.85 3.49 10.26
C ALA A 471 11.02 3.34 11.78
N VAL A 472 10.42 2.30 12.37
CA VAL A 472 10.57 1.99 13.80
C VAL A 472 12.03 1.65 14.13
N ALA A 473 12.70 0.83 13.33
CA ALA A 473 14.11 0.48 13.53
C ALA A 473 15.03 1.72 13.48
N LEU A 474 14.84 2.59 12.49
CA LEU A 474 15.63 3.83 12.35
C LEU A 474 15.41 4.77 13.54
N SER A 475 14.16 4.92 13.96
CA SER A 475 13.79 5.78 15.09
C SER A 475 14.33 5.25 16.42
N ALA A 476 14.24 3.94 16.63
CA ALA A 476 14.77 3.27 17.83
C ALA A 476 16.30 3.34 17.90
N HIS A 477 16.99 3.15 16.77
CA HIS A 477 18.45 3.29 16.72
C HIS A 477 18.91 4.70 17.09
N ARG A 478 18.20 5.72 16.61
CA ARG A 478 18.48 7.11 16.96
C ARG A 478 18.21 7.41 18.43
N TYR A 479 17.10 6.90 18.97
CA TYR A 479 16.76 7.04 20.38
C TYR A 479 17.84 6.44 21.28
N ALA A 480 18.26 5.20 20.98
CA ALA A 480 19.34 4.54 21.72
C ALA A 480 20.65 5.33 21.61
N ALA A 481 20.99 5.83 20.41
CA ALA A 481 22.22 6.58 20.20
C ALA A 481 22.32 7.86 21.05
N ARG A 482 21.20 8.56 21.26
CA ARG A 482 21.16 9.76 22.12
C ARG A 482 21.35 9.46 23.61
N HIS A 483 21.06 8.23 24.04
CA HIS A 483 21.13 7.83 25.44
C HIS A 483 22.45 7.16 25.83
N TYR A 484 23.41 7.02 24.90
CA TYR A 484 24.69 6.40 25.21
C TYR A 484 25.46 7.12 26.34
N ASP A 485 25.49 8.44 26.33
CA ASP A 485 26.21 9.22 27.35
C ASP A 485 25.54 9.10 28.73
N HIS A 486 24.20 9.13 28.77
CA HIS A 486 23.40 8.93 29.98
C HIS A 486 23.65 7.55 30.61
N VAL A 487 23.72 6.50 29.79
CA VAL A 487 24.05 5.15 30.24
C VAL A 487 25.47 5.08 30.78
N GLY A 488 26.41 5.78 30.15
CA GLY A 488 27.78 5.92 30.66
C GLY A 488 27.79 6.48 32.08
N VAL A 489 27.06 7.57 32.33
CA VAL A 489 26.95 8.20 33.66
C VAL A 489 26.31 7.24 34.67
N LEU A 490 25.19 6.59 34.32
CA LEU A 490 24.53 5.61 35.19
C LEU A 490 25.48 4.47 35.61
N LYS A 491 26.33 3.97 34.69
CA LYS A 491 27.32 2.95 35.05
C LYS A 491 28.43 3.49 35.95
N THR A 492 28.85 4.74 35.78
CA THR A 492 29.80 5.36 36.72
C THR A 492 29.21 5.54 38.12
N LEU A 493 27.89 5.68 38.23
CA LEU A 493 27.13 5.71 39.48
C LEU A 493 26.81 4.31 40.05
N GLY A 494 27.30 3.23 39.42
CA GLY A 494 27.15 1.85 39.92
C GLY A 494 26.01 1.04 39.30
N ALA A 495 25.32 1.53 38.26
CA ALA A 495 24.27 0.77 37.59
C ALA A 495 24.86 -0.46 36.85
N THR A 496 24.28 -1.64 37.09
CA THR A 496 24.67 -2.88 36.42
C THR A 496 24.12 -2.95 34.98
N PRO A 497 24.77 -3.67 34.04
CA PRO A 497 24.27 -3.85 32.67
C PRO A 497 22.84 -4.42 32.62
N SER A 498 22.50 -5.32 33.55
CA SER A 498 21.16 -5.90 33.66
C SER A 498 20.11 -4.87 34.07
N GLN A 499 20.41 -4.00 35.04
CA GLN A 499 19.52 -2.91 35.45
C GLN A 499 19.26 -1.92 34.31
N ILE A 500 20.29 -1.61 33.52
CA ILE A 500 20.15 -0.76 32.33
C ILE A 500 19.24 -1.42 31.29
N LEU A 501 19.47 -2.70 31.01
CA LEU A 501 18.64 -3.45 30.05
C LEU A 501 17.17 -3.48 30.49
N TYR A 502 16.88 -3.86 31.74
CA TYR A 502 15.49 -3.91 32.25
C TYR A 502 14.84 -2.52 32.27
N GLY A 503 15.57 -1.48 32.68
CA GLY A 503 15.08 -0.11 32.69
C GLY A 503 14.66 0.35 31.29
N PHE A 504 15.54 0.22 30.31
CA PHE A 504 15.24 0.62 28.93
C PHE A 504 14.21 -0.27 28.24
N LEU A 505 14.17 -1.57 28.54
CA LEU A 505 13.14 -2.47 28.03
C LEU A 505 11.76 -2.12 28.60
N SER A 506 11.69 -1.72 29.87
CA SER A 506 10.44 -1.26 30.49
C SER A 506 9.93 0.04 29.85
N ILE A 507 10.83 0.97 29.51
CA ILE A 507 10.49 2.19 28.75
C ILE A 507 9.96 1.82 27.36
N LEU A 508 10.62 0.89 26.65
CA LEU A 508 10.17 0.44 25.35
C LEU A 508 8.78 -0.22 25.41
N LEU A 509 8.53 -1.03 26.44
CA LEU A 509 7.23 -1.68 26.64
C LEU A 509 6.14 -0.66 26.97
N LEU A 510 6.44 0.36 27.78
CA LEU A 510 5.52 1.46 28.08
C LEU A 510 5.19 2.27 26.83
N ILE A 511 6.21 2.72 26.09
CA ILE A 511 6.03 3.46 24.84
C ILE A 511 5.26 2.61 23.82
N GLY A 512 5.62 1.32 23.68
CA GLY A 512 4.95 0.39 22.80
C GLY A 512 3.47 0.20 23.15
N SER A 513 3.14 0.06 24.44
CA SER A 513 1.76 -0.08 24.91
C SER A 513 0.93 1.18 24.63
N ILE A 514 1.48 2.36 24.93
CA ILE A 514 0.84 3.65 24.61
C ILE A 514 0.66 3.79 23.10
N ALA A 515 1.69 3.45 22.32
CA ALA A 515 1.65 3.52 20.86
C ALA A 515 0.61 2.57 20.27
N ILE A 516 0.45 1.37 20.82
CA ILE A 516 -0.58 0.42 20.40
C ILE A 516 -1.97 0.99 20.67
N VAL A 517 -2.24 1.51 21.87
CA VAL A 517 -3.56 2.08 22.20
C VAL A 517 -3.90 3.25 21.29
N ILE A 518 -2.97 4.21 21.15
CA ILE A 518 -3.17 5.38 20.28
C ILE A 518 -3.24 4.95 18.81
N GLY A 519 -2.41 4.00 18.39
CA GLY A 519 -2.37 3.47 17.03
C GLY A 519 -3.66 2.76 16.63
N LEU A 520 -4.21 1.90 17.49
CA LEU A 520 -5.50 1.23 17.25
C LEU A 520 -6.63 2.27 17.13
N ALA A 521 -6.65 3.27 18.01
CA ALA A 521 -7.63 4.36 17.96
C ALA A 521 -7.49 5.20 16.69
N ALA A 522 -6.26 5.60 16.33
CA ALA A 522 -5.98 6.37 15.13
C ALA A 522 -6.28 5.60 13.85
N GLY A 523 -5.95 4.31 13.79
CA GLY A 523 -6.26 3.42 12.68
C GLY A 523 -7.76 3.20 12.52
N GLY A 524 -8.48 3.02 13.63
CA GLY A 524 -9.95 2.94 13.61
C GLY A 524 -10.60 4.25 13.14
N LEU A 525 -10.11 5.41 13.59
CA LEU A 525 -10.61 6.72 13.17
C LEU A 525 -10.31 6.99 11.68
N LEU A 526 -9.11 6.65 11.23
CA LEU A 526 -8.72 6.74 9.82
C LEU A 526 -9.63 5.87 8.95
N HIS A 527 -9.92 4.65 9.38
CA HIS A 527 -10.88 3.77 8.70
C HIS A 527 -12.29 4.35 8.65
N LEU A 528 -12.79 4.94 9.74
CA LEU A 528 -14.10 5.60 9.74
C LEU A 528 -14.16 6.77 8.76
N LEU A 529 -13.11 7.60 8.71
CA LEU A 529 -13.00 8.70 7.76
C LEU A 529 -13.02 8.19 6.32
N ILE A 530 -12.28 7.13 6.05
CA ILE A 530 -12.23 6.44 4.75
C ILE A 530 -13.63 5.98 4.33
N VAL A 531 -14.32 5.26 5.21
CA VAL A 531 -15.66 4.73 4.93
C VAL A 531 -16.67 5.86 4.71
N GLN A 532 -16.55 6.96 5.45
CA GLN A 532 -17.39 8.13 5.25
C GLN A 532 -17.18 8.78 3.88
N ILE A 533 -15.92 8.93 3.45
CA ILE A 533 -15.60 9.45 2.10
C ILE A 533 -16.14 8.49 1.04
N LEU A 534 -15.92 7.19 1.20
CA LEU A 534 -16.38 6.16 0.25
C LEU A 534 -17.90 6.04 0.21
N SER A 535 -18.63 6.25 1.31
CA SER A 535 -20.11 6.20 1.30
C SER A 535 -20.77 7.22 0.37
N THR A 536 -20.06 8.29 0.01
CA THR A 536 -20.53 9.27 -0.99
C THR A 536 -20.28 8.84 -2.43
N LEU A 537 -19.38 7.88 -2.65
CA LEU A 537 -19.01 7.33 -3.96
C LEU A 537 -19.54 5.90 -4.18
N ILE A 538 -19.83 5.16 -3.12
CA ILE A 538 -20.21 3.74 -3.14
C ILE A 538 -21.53 3.55 -2.38
N THR A 539 -22.53 2.95 -3.04
CA THR A 539 -23.80 2.49 -2.46
C THR A 539 -23.68 1.09 -1.86
N ILE A 540 -22.78 0.89 -0.89
CA ILE A 540 -22.64 -0.38 -0.16
C ILE A 540 -22.65 -0.12 1.34
N GLU A 541 -23.43 -0.91 2.05
CA GLU A 541 -23.33 -1.03 3.49
C GLU A 541 -22.19 -2.00 3.82
N LEU A 542 -21.04 -1.47 4.27
CA LEU A 542 -19.97 -2.32 4.76
C LEU A 542 -20.40 -2.92 6.13
N PRO A 543 -20.38 -4.24 6.30
CA PRO A 543 -20.76 -4.89 7.57
C PRO A 543 -19.81 -4.44 8.71
N PRO A 544 -20.22 -4.58 9.98
CA PRO A 544 -19.36 -4.21 11.11
C PRO A 544 -18.06 -5.03 11.10
N PRO A 545 -16.91 -4.42 11.46
CA PRO A 545 -15.63 -5.13 11.47
C PRO A 545 -15.57 -6.21 12.55
N GLY A 546 -14.84 -7.29 12.26
CA GLY A 546 -14.52 -8.31 13.26
C GLY A 546 -13.50 -7.83 14.30
N LEU A 547 -13.22 -8.68 15.29
CA LEU A 547 -12.19 -8.41 16.32
C LEU A 547 -10.77 -8.76 15.85
N ARG A 548 -10.61 -9.59 14.83
CA ARG A 548 -9.31 -10.05 14.30
C ARG A 548 -8.39 -8.90 13.86
N PRO A 549 -8.86 -7.85 13.15
CA PRO A 549 -8.02 -6.71 12.77
C PRO A 549 -7.38 -5.95 13.93
N PHE A 550 -8.08 -5.80 15.06
CA PHE A 550 -7.53 -5.15 16.25
C PHE A 550 -6.45 -6.01 16.92
N ALA A 551 -6.66 -7.33 16.95
CA ALA A 551 -5.66 -8.28 17.42
C ALA A 551 -4.41 -8.27 16.52
N LEU A 552 -4.59 -8.21 15.20
CA LEU A 552 -3.50 -8.07 14.23
C LEU A 552 -2.72 -6.76 14.46
N GLY A 553 -3.38 -5.61 14.55
CA GLY A 553 -2.72 -4.33 14.83
C GLY A 553 -1.92 -4.35 16.14
N THR A 554 -2.48 -4.96 17.19
CA THR A 554 -1.80 -5.14 18.49
C THR A 554 -0.56 -6.03 18.36
N ALA A 555 -0.69 -7.18 17.70
CA ALA A 555 0.41 -8.10 17.48
C ALA A 555 1.52 -7.46 16.64
N THR A 556 1.17 -6.75 15.56
CA THR A 556 2.14 -6.03 14.73
C THR A 556 2.88 -4.97 15.54
N GLY A 557 2.20 -4.19 16.38
CA GLY A 557 2.87 -3.22 17.26
C GLY A 557 3.88 -3.86 18.22
N LEU A 558 3.50 -5.00 18.83
CA LEU A 558 4.39 -5.77 19.70
C LEU A 558 5.59 -6.33 18.94
N ILE A 559 5.37 -6.93 17.77
CA ILE A 559 6.45 -7.48 16.95
C ILE A 559 7.34 -6.36 16.42
N CYS A 560 6.79 -5.20 16.04
CA CYS A 560 7.58 -4.02 15.68
C CYS A 560 8.48 -3.56 16.84
N ALA A 561 7.94 -3.51 18.07
CA ALA A 561 8.72 -3.16 19.24
C ALA A 561 9.82 -4.19 19.53
N VAL A 562 9.55 -5.49 19.43
CA VAL A 562 10.50 -6.57 19.74
C VAL A 562 11.53 -6.79 18.63
N SER A 563 11.12 -6.81 17.37
CA SER A 563 11.98 -7.19 16.25
C SER A 563 12.75 -6.00 15.67
N PHE A 564 12.18 -4.81 15.68
CA PHE A 564 12.78 -3.63 15.05
C PHE A 564 13.33 -2.62 16.08
N ALA A 565 12.65 -2.41 17.21
CA ALA A 565 13.11 -1.44 18.21
C ALA A 565 14.05 -2.03 19.28
N MET A 566 13.67 -3.14 19.93
CA MET A 566 14.42 -3.77 21.03
C MET A 566 15.90 -4.01 20.72
N PRO A 567 16.31 -4.43 19.51
CA PRO A 567 17.72 -4.64 19.23
C PRO A 567 18.58 -3.40 19.42
N ALA A 568 18.05 -2.20 19.15
CA ALA A 568 18.76 -0.94 19.40
C ALA A 568 19.00 -0.69 20.89
N PHE A 569 18.04 -1.07 21.74
CA PHE A 569 18.12 -0.90 23.20
C PHE A 569 19.02 -1.93 23.86
N ILE A 570 19.11 -3.16 23.34
CA ILE A 570 20.01 -4.18 23.89
C ILE A 570 21.47 -3.69 23.88
N HIS A 571 21.89 -2.96 22.84
CA HIS A 571 23.25 -2.40 22.74
C HIS A 571 23.59 -1.36 23.82
N LEU A 572 22.59 -0.75 24.47
CA LEU A 572 22.83 0.19 25.58
C LEU A 572 23.57 -0.50 26.74
N LYS A 573 23.30 -1.79 26.97
CA LYS A 573 23.95 -2.54 28.05
C LYS A 573 25.47 -2.68 27.84
N ASP A 574 25.95 -2.55 26.60
CA ASP A 574 27.35 -2.78 26.22
C ASP A 574 28.18 -1.48 26.17
N VAL A 575 27.56 -0.33 26.46
CA VAL A 575 28.25 0.98 26.49
C VAL A 575 29.27 1.02 27.63
N SER A 576 30.51 1.43 27.34
CA SER A 576 31.56 1.58 28.36
C SER A 576 31.33 2.80 29.26
N PRO A 577 31.53 2.72 30.58
CA PRO A 577 31.50 3.87 31.48
C PRO A 577 32.48 4.97 31.08
N MET A 578 33.60 4.60 30.45
CA MET A 578 34.64 5.53 29.99
C MET A 578 34.20 6.45 28.86
N ARG A 579 33.05 6.18 28.22
CA ARG A 579 32.50 7.02 27.14
C ARG A 579 32.14 8.43 27.61
N VAL A 580 31.82 8.60 28.89
CA VAL A 580 31.55 9.90 29.52
C VAL A 580 32.80 10.81 29.50
N ILE A 581 34.00 10.21 29.53
CA ILE A 581 35.29 10.91 29.58
C ILE A 581 35.94 10.95 28.19
N ARG A 582 35.72 9.91 27.35
CA ARG A 582 36.19 9.83 25.96
C ARG A 582 35.07 9.39 25.04
N ARG A 583 34.42 10.36 24.38
CA ARG A 583 33.34 10.14 23.41
C ARG A 583 33.77 9.41 22.14
N ASP A 584 35.07 9.35 21.90
CA ASP A 584 35.79 8.65 20.83
C ASP A 584 35.86 7.12 21.02
N LEU A 585 35.49 6.60 22.19
CA LEU A 585 35.34 5.16 22.43
C LEU A 585 34.04 4.65 21.80
N GLY A 586 34.14 4.17 20.55
CA GLY A 586 33.04 3.48 19.88
C GLY A 586 32.51 2.28 20.68
N VAL A 587 31.21 2.01 20.57
CA VAL A 587 30.60 0.80 21.16
C VAL A 587 31.21 -0.43 20.49
N ALA A 588 31.59 -1.45 21.28
CA ALA A 588 32.18 -2.68 20.74
C ALA A 588 31.25 -3.30 19.68
N PRO A 589 31.78 -3.71 18.50
CA PRO A 589 30.95 -4.13 17.36
C PRO A 589 30.41 -5.58 17.43
N ALA A 590 29.98 -6.07 18.60
CA ALA A 590 29.32 -7.38 18.73
C ALA A 590 28.02 -7.24 19.55
N SER A 591 26.84 -7.70 19.12
CA SER A 591 26.46 -8.55 17.98
C SER A 591 25.50 -7.82 17.02
N ARG A 592 26.01 -7.15 15.98
CA ARG A 592 25.17 -6.62 14.88
C ARG A 592 24.33 -7.73 14.24
N TRP A 593 24.86 -8.96 14.23
CA TRP A 593 24.18 -10.16 13.76
C TRP A 593 22.92 -10.49 14.57
N LEU A 594 22.91 -10.28 15.88
CA LEU A 594 21.71 -10.50 16.71
C LEU A 594 20.62 -9.46 16.39
N SER A 595 21.00 -8.21 16.13
CA SER A 595 20.03 -7.17 15.76
C SER A 595 19.45 -7.34 14.36
N TYR A 596 20.29 -7.63 13.37
CA TYR A 596 19.81 -7.94 12.03
C TYR A 596 19.03 -9.27 12.02
N GLY A 597 19.47 -10.27 12.78
CA GLY A 597 18.75 -11.53 12.95
C GLY A 597 17.36 -11.36 13.55
N ALA A 598 17.20 -10.51 14.58
CA ALA A 598 15.91 -10.21 15.18
C ALA A 598 14.96 -9.47 14.22
N ALA A 599 15.47 -8.51 13.45
CA ALA A 599 14.69 -7.79 12.45
C ALA A 599 14.26 -8.72 11.29
N ILE A 600 15.17 -9.58 10.81
CA ILE A 600 14.86 -10.58 9.78
C ILE A 600 13.85 -11.59 10.31
N ALA A 601 14.07 -12.18 11.49
CA ALA A 601 13.16 -13.16 12.08
C ALA A 601 11.76 -12.57 12.33
N GLY A 602 11.69 -11.33 12.83
CA GLY A 602 10.42 -10.62 12.98
C GLY A 602 9.72 -10.34 11.66
N SER A 603 10.47 -9.92 10.64
CA SER A 603 9.95 -9.75 9.29
C SER A 603 9.42 -11.07 8.75
N VAL A 604 10.20 -12.16 8.81
CA VAL A 604 9.77 -13.51 8.37
C VAL A 604 8.51 -13.95 9.12
N PHE A 605 8.47 -13.79 10.45
CA PHE A 605 7.32 -14.16 11.24
C PHE A 605 6.06 -13.38 10.85
N LEU A 606 6.17 -12.05 10.69
CA LEU A 606 5.07 -11.22 10.21
C LEU A 606 4.63 -11.63 8.80
N LEU A 607 5.58 -11.90 7.90
CA LEU A 607 5.32 -12.34 6.53
C LEU A 607 4.54 -13.65 6.51
N VAL A 608 4.99 -14.68 7.22
CA VAL A 608 4.30 -15.99 7.29
C VAL A 608 2.93 -15.86 7.94
N TRP A 609 2.81 -15.07 9.02
CA TRP A 609 1.55 -14.87 9.71
C TRP A 609 0.52 -14.18 8.81
N TYR A 610 0.93 -13.16 8.03
CA TYR A 610 0.02 -12.41 7.16
C TYR A 610 -0.31 -13.15 5.86
N SER A 611 0.67 -13.81 5.24
CA SER A 611 0.47 -14.47 3.94
C SER A 611 -0.18 -15.85 4.05
N GLY A 612 -0.15 -16.48 5.23
CA GLY A 612 -0.59 -17.88 5.41
C GLY A 612 0.22 -18.90 4.58
N SER A 613 1.25 -18.45 3.86
CA SER A 613 1.93 -19.23 2.83
C SER A 613 3.45 -19.05 2.93
N TRP A 614 4.12 -20.18 3.14
CA TRP A 614 5.59 -20.27 3.17
C TRP A 614 6.20 -19.94 1.81
N PHE A 615 5.49 -20.23 0.73
CA PHE A 615 5.93 -19.99 -0.64
C PHE A 615 6.07 -18.50 -0.94
N LEU A 616 5.03 -17.71 -0.68
CA LEU A 616 5.04 -16.25 -0.88
C LEU A 616 6.12 -15.58 -0.05
N THR A 617 6.23 -16.00 1.21
CA THR A 617 7.22 -15.46 2.14
C THR A 617 8.65 -15.72 1.66
N PHE A 618 8.94 -16.95 1.22
CA PHE A 618 10.27 -17.34 0.77
C PHE A 618 10.74 -16.52 -0.44
N TRP A 619 9.91 -16.41 -1.48
CA TRP A 619 10.25 -15.65 -2.68
C TRP A 619 10.36 -14.14 -2.42
N THR A 620 9.48 -13.58 -1.59
CA THR A 620 9.53 -12.16 -1.21
C THR A 620 10.83 -11.83 -0.46
N ILE A 621 11.25 -12.68 0.48
CA ILE A 621 12.50 -12.49 1.24
C ILE A 621 13.72 -12.64 0.34
N ILE A 622 13.74 -13.65 -0.53
CA ILE A 622 14.86 -13.85 -1.46
C ILE A 622 14.98 -12.67 -2.43
N GLY A 623 13.86 -12.20 -2.98
CA GLY A 623 13.83 -11.01 -3.84
C GLY A 623 14.36 -9.78 -3.12
N ALA A 624 13.83 -9.46 -1.94
CA ALA A 624 14.29 -8.31 -1.14
C ALA A 624 15.78 -8.41 -0.76
N THR A 625 16.24 -9.60 -0.36
CA THR A 625 17.65 -9.84 0.01
C THR A 625 18.57 -9.72 -1.20
N GLY A 626 18.17 -10.26 -2.36
CA GLY A 626 18.89 -10.15 -3.62
C GLY A 626 19.07 -8.70 -4.05
N VAL A 627 18.00 -7.90 -3.99
CA VAL A 627 18.04 -6.46 -4.28
C VAL A 627 19.01 -5.74 -3.35
N ILE A 628 18.93 -5.99 -2.03
CA ILE A 628 19.82 -5.35 -1.05
C ILE A 628 21.30 -5.68 -1.31
N ILE A 629 21.63 -6.93 -1.62
CA ILE A 629 23.01 -7.37 -1.86
C ILE A 629 23.55 -6.77 -3.17
N VAL A 630 22.84 -6.97 -4.28
CA VAL A 630 23.30 -6.54 -5.61
C VAL A 630 23.41 -5.02 -5.68
N PHE A 631 22.39 -4.30 -5.25
CA PHE A 631 22.41 -2.84 -5.34
C PHE A 631 23.21 -2.18 -4.23
N GLY A 632 23.31 -2.81 -3.06
CA GLY A 632 24.18 -2.34 -1.99
C GLY A 632 25.65 -2.38 -2.40
N THR A 633 26.08 -3.49 -3.00
CA THR A 633 27.44 -3.65 -3.52
C THR A 633 27.71 -2.71 -4.70
N LEU A 634 26.80 -2.62 -5.67
CA LEU A 634 26.92 -1.71 -6.81
C LEU A 634 27.01 -0.24 -6.38
N SER A 635 26.11 0.20 -5.49
CA SER A 635 26.10 1.56 -4.96
C SER A 635 27.38 1.88 -4.18
N TYR A 636 27.87 0.93 -3.38
CA TYR A 636 29.13 1.08 -2.66
C TYR A 636 30.33 1.20 -3.59
N MET A 637 30.39 0.38 -4.65
CA MET A 637 31.47 0.43 -5.65
C MET A 637 31.45 1.75 -6.43
N LEU A 638 30.28 2.21 -6.87
CA LEU A 638 30.12 3.48 -7.60
C LEU A 638 30.51 4.69 -6.76
N LEU A 639 30.09 4.77 -5.50
CA LEU A 639 30.45 5.88 -4.61
C LEU A 639 31.95 5.89 -4.26
N ARG A 640 32.65 4.75 -4.41
CA ARG A 640 34.09 4.63 -4.10
C ARG A 640 35.00 4.84 -5.33
N SER A 641 34.51 4.64 -6.56
CA SER A 641 35.32 4.66 -7.79
C SER A 641 35.59 6.06 -8.37
N GLY A 642 34.89 7.11 -7.95
CA GLY A 642 35.01 8.49 -8.49
C GLY A 642 36.25 9.30 -8.06
N ARG A 643 37.45 8.70 -8.03
CA ARG A 643 38.60 9.18 -7.24
C ARG A 643 39.42 10.40 -7.72
N VAL A 644 39.09 11.14 -8.80
CA VAL A 644 40.09 12.06 -9.41
C VAL A 644 39.60 13.45 -9.83
N VAL A 645 38.58 14.07 -9.20
CA VAL A 645 38.13 15.40 -9.66
C VAL A 645 37.80 16.37 -8.52
N GLY A 646 38.79 17.11 -8.03
CA GLY A 646 38.48 18.31 -7.24
C GLY A 646 39.65 18.94 -6.47
N MET A 647 40.50 19.71 -7.15
CA MET A 647 41.47 20.60 -6.46
C MET A 647 41.41 22.08 -6.87
N GLN A 648 40.43 22.51 -7.68
CA GLN A 648 40.30 23.94 -8.04
C GLN A 648 38.82 24.38 -8.20
N ALA A 649 38.42 25.40 -7.43
CA ALA A 649 37.34 26.38 -7.65
C ALA A 649 35.82 26.09 -7.29
N ARG A 650 35.26 27.05 -6.52
CA ARG A 650 34.00 27.86 -6.65
C ARG A 650 32.60 27.28 -6.96
N SER A 651 32.35 25.98 -7.17
CA SER A 651 31.01 25.47 -7.59
C SER A 651 30.32 24.46 -6.64
N GLY A 652 28.99 24.56 -6.50
CA GLY A 652 28.14 23.74 -5.63
C GLY A 652 28.05 22.24 -6.00
N TRP A 653 28.25 21.87 -7.27
CA TRP A 653 28.20 20.46 -7.71
C TRP A 653 29.40 19.64 -7.19
N ARG A 654 30.59 20.24 -7.12
CA ARG A 654 31.80 19.59 -6.59
C ARG A 654 31.76 19.43 -5.06
N LEU A 655 31.17 20.39 -4.35
CA LEU A 655 30.91 20.28 -2.90
C LEU A 655 30.03 19.06 -2.60
N ALA A 656 28.91 18.92 -3.31
CA ALA A 656 28.01 17.78 -3.18
C ALA A 656 28.70 16.44 -3.49
N LEU A 657 29.48 16.35 -4.58
CA LEU A 657 30.21 15.13 -4.94
C LEU A 657 31.24 14.72 -3.89
N SER A 658 31.95 15.70 -3.32
CA SER A 658 32.94 15.45 -2.26
C SER A 658 32.31 14.96 -0.95
N GLY A 659 31.12 15.49 -0.62
CA GLY A 659 30.32 15.04 0.53
C GLY A 659 29.78 13.62 0.33
N LEU A 660 29.36 13.27 -0.90
CA LEU A 660 28.87 11.94 -1.25
C LEU A 660 29.92 10.84 -1.04
N GLN A 661 31.17 11.10 -1.42
CA GLN A 661 32.28 10.14 -1.31
C GLN A 661 32.77 9.97 0.12
N ARG A 662 32.88 11.05 0.89
CA ARG A 662 33.31 10.99 2.30
C ARG A 662 32.34 10.19 3.16
N ARG A 663 31.04 10.23 2.83
CA ARG A 663 29.96 9.52 3.53
C ARG A 663 29.46 8.27 2.78
N SER A 664 30.33 7.57 2.05
CA SER A 664 29.93 6.45 1.20
C SER A 664 29.08 5.40 1.93
N GLN A 665 29.44 5.01 3.16
CA GLN A 665 28.66 4.02 3.93
C GLN A 665 27.25 4.50 4.30
N ALA A 666 27.12 5.74 4.79
CA ALA A 666 25.82 6.31 5.15
C ALA A 666 24.95 6.55 3.91
N ASN A 667 25.55 7.03 2.82
CA ASN A 667 24.86 7.27 1.57
C ASN A 667 24.43 5.97 0.89
N THR A 668 25.25 4.90 0.92
CA THR A 668 24.84 3.57 0.44
C THR A 668 23.65 3.05 1.24
N ALA A 669 23.66 3.17 2.57
CA ALA A 669 22.52 2.77 3.39
C ALA A 669 21.25 3.56 3.05
N GLN A 670 21.37 4.87 2.78
CA GLN A 670 20.24 5.69 2.34
C GLN A 670 19.71 5.31 0.97
N ILE A 671 20.58 5.08 -0.02
CA ILE A 671 20.18 4.60 -1.35
C ILE A 671 19.41 3.29 -1.22
N LEU A 672 19.85 2.37 -0.35
CA LEU A 672 19.15 1.11 -0.10
C LEU A 672 17.80 1.31 0.57
N ILE A 673 17.70 2.13 1.62
CA ILE A 673 16.43 2.38 2.33
C ILE A 673 15.43 3.07 1.39
N PHE A 674 15.86 4.10 0.66
CA PHE A 674 15.02 4.80 -0.29
C PHE A 674 14.66 3.93 -1.48
N GLY A 675 15.62 3.19 -2.01
CA GLY A 675 15.43 2.26 -3.12
C GLY A 675 14.43 1.18 -2.74
N LEU A 676 14.58 0.57 -1.57
CA LEU A 676 13.61 -0.40 -1.05
C LEU A 676 12.24 0.24 -0.84
N ALA A 677 12.16 1.43 -0.24
CA ALA A 677 10.87 2.09 -0.03
C ALA A 677 10.15 2.39 -1.35
N ILE A 678 10.84 2.98 -2.33
CA ILE A 678 10.28 3.27 -3.66
C ILE A 678 9.98 1.97 -4.41
N MET A 679 10.82 0.93 -4.27
CA MET A 679 10.60 -0.39 -4.87
C MET A 679 9.29 -1.00 -4.41
N LEU A 680 9.05 -1.06 -3.09
CA LEU A 680 7.82 -1.65 -2.54
C LEU A 680 6.58 -0.86 -3.00
N LEU A 681 6.71 0.47 -3.14
CA LEU A 681 5.65 1.31 -3.70
C LEU A 681 5.42 1.03 -5.20
N LEU A 682 6.48 0.92 -6.00
CA LEU A 682 6.39 0.59 -7.42
C LEU A 682 5.78 -0.80 -7.64
N VAL A 683 6.18 -1.80 -6.86
CA VAL A 683 5.59 -3.16 -6.91
C VAL A 683 4.08 -3.07 -6.73
N LEU A 684 3.60 -2.30 -5.75
CA LEU A 684 2.17 -2.12 -5.54
C LEU A 684 1.47 -1.40 -6.70
N VAL A 685 2.05 -0.31 -7.21
CA VAL A 685 1.47 0.43 -8.34
C VAL A 685 1.39 -0.44 -9.59
N LEU A 686 2.45 -1.19 -9.90
CA LEU A 686 2.53 -2.05 -11.08
C LEU A 686 1.56 -3.23 -10.98
N LEU A 687 1.54 -3.94 -9.86
CA LEU A 687 0.58 -5.04 -9.66
C LEU A 687 -0.86 -4.56 -9.66
N ARG A 688 -1.13 -3.41 -9.02
CA ARG A 688 -2.44 -2.76 -9.08
C ARG A 688 -2.86 -2.49 -10.52
N THR A 689 -1.95 -1.93 -11.32
CA THR A 689 -2.23 -1.58 -12.71
C THR A 689 -2.44 -2.84 -13.55
N ALA A 690 -1.60 -3.86 -13.37
CA ALA A 690 -1.75 -5.14 -14.05
C ALA A 690 -3.09 -5.81 -13.74
N LEU A 691 -3.46 -5.93 -12.46
CA LEU A 691 -4.73 -6.56 -12.05
C LEU A 691 -5.96 -5.80 -12.55
N VAL A 692 -5.97 -4.47 -12.43
CA VAL A 692 -7.11 -3.66 -12.88
C VAL A 692 -7.23 -3.66 -14.40
N THR A 693 -6.11 -3.62 -15.11
CA THR A 693 -6.11 -3.67 -16.58
C THR A 693 -6.60 -5.02 -17.07
N GLU A 694 -6.07 -6.10 -16.48
CA GLU A 694 -6.48 -7.48 -16.80
C GLU A 694 -7.98 -7.69 -16.61
N TRP A 695 -8.55 -7.24 -15.48
CA TRP A 695 -9.99 -7.40 -15.26
C TRP A 695 -10.85 -6.51 -16.16
N ARG A 696 -10.39 -5.29 -16.49
CA ARG A 696 -11.13 -4.43 -17.43
C ARG A 696 -11.07 -4.94 -18.86
N SER A 697 -10.00 -5.63 -19.27
CA SER A 697 -9.95 -6.25 -20.59
C SER A 697 -10.89 -7.45 -20.73
N GLN A 698 -11.30 -8.08 -19.64
CA GLN A 698 -12.19 -9.25 -19.67
C GLN A 698 -13.66 -8.91 -19.95
N VAL A 699 -14.10 -7.65 -19.75
CA VAL A 699 -15.46 -7.20 -20.08
C VAL A 699 -15.38 -5.88 -20.85
N PRO A 700 -15.39 -5.92 -22.20
CA PRO A 700 -15.44 -4.71 -23.03
C PRO A 700 -16.63 -3.82 -22.69
N ASP A 701 -16.48 -2.49 -22.81
CA ASP A 701 -17.56 -1.52 -22.53
C ASP A 701 -18.80 -1.73 -23.42
N GLU A 702 -18.63 -2.27 -24.64
CA GLU A 702 -19.68 -2.59 -25.61
C GLU A 702 -19.88 -4.11 -25.76
N ALA A 703 -19.53 -4.92 -24.76
CA ALA A 703 -19.76 -6.36 -24.79
C ALA A 703 -21.26 -6.66 -24.93
N ALA A 704 -21.61 -7.61 -25.80
CA ALA A 704 -23.02 -7.95 -26.04
C ALA A 704 -23.72 -8.32 -24.72
N ASN A 705 -24.79 -7.61 -24.40
CA ASN A 705 -25.49 -7.70 -23.12
C ASN A 705 -26.88 -8.37 -23.24
N HIS A 706 -27.29 -8.71 -24.47
CA HIS A 706 -28.49 -9.46 -24.79
C HIS A 706 -28.17 -10.58 -25.77
N PHE A 707 -28.74 -11.77 -25.53
CA PHE A 707 -28.71 -12.90 -26.45
C PHE A 707 -30.11 -13.21 -26.94
N VAL A 708 -30.24 -13.52 -28.22
CA VAL A 708 -31.51 -13.85 -28.84
C VAL A 708 -31.39 -15.21 -29.50
N MET A 709 -32.29 -16.12 -29.18
CA MET A 709 -32.27 -17.51 -29.64
C MET A 709 -33.63 -17.92 -30.21
N ASN A 710 -33.66 -19.11 -30.83
CA ASN A 710 -34.86 -19.70 -31.45
C ASN A 710 -35.44 -18.85 -32.59
N ILE A 711 -34.58 -18.07 -33.26
CA ILE A 711 -34.99 -17.30 -34.44
C ILE A 711 -35.24 -18.29 -35.57
N ALA A 712 -36.48 -18.37 -36.05
CA ALA A 712 -36.80 -19.27 -37.16
C ALA A 712 -36.15 -18.79 -38.46
N SER A 713 -35.80 -19.70 -39.36
CA SER A 713 -35.03 -19.37 -40.58
C SER A 713 -35.73 -18.34 -41.47
N ASN A 714 -37.06 -18.25 -41.42
CA ASN A 714 -37.87 -17.27 -42.13
C ASN A 714 -38.01 -15.91 -41.41
N GLU A 715 -37.62 -15.81 -40.14
CA GLU A 715 -37.69 -14.58 -39.33
C GLU A 715 -36.33 -13.85 -39.28
N VAL A 716 -35.25 -14.52 -39.67
CA VAL A 716 -33.87 -14.03 -39.60
C VAL A 716 -33.71 -12.61 -40.16
N GLU A 717 -34.20 -12.36 -41.38
CA GLU A 717 -34.04 -11.06 -42.07
C GLU A 717 -34.81 -9.93 -41.35
N ALA A 718 -36.02 -10.23 -40.85
CA ALA A 718 -36.83 -9.27 -40.12
C ALA A 718 -36.22 -8.91 -38.76
N VAL A 719 -35.75 -9.91 -38.02
CA VAL A 719 -35.12 -9.74 -36.71
C VAL A 719 -33.79 -9.00 -36.83
N GLN A 720 -32.97 -9.34 -37.83
CA GLN A 720 -31.71 -8.64 -38.08
C GLN A 720 -31.94 -7.15 -38.37
N THR A 721 -32.92 -6.83 -39.21
CA THR A 721 -33.25 -5.44 -39.55
C THR A 721 -33.68 -4.64 -38.32
N LEU A 722 -34.44 -5.26 -37.41
CA LEU A 722 -34.86 -4.63 -36.15
C LEU A 722 -33.69 -4.40 -35.19
N ILE A 723 -32.77 -5.36 -35.10
CA ILE A 723 -31.57 -5.26 -34.25
C ILE A 723 -30.62 -4.19 -34.80
N ASP A 724 -30.37 -4.15 -36.11
CA ASP A 724 -29.45 -3.20 -36.75
C ASP A 724 -29.89 -1.73 -36.62
N ASP A 725 -31.19 -1.46 -36.44
CA ASP A 725 -31.72 -0.10 -36.25
C ASP A 725 -31.47 0.46 -34.83
N LYS A 726 -31.40 -0.42 -33.82
CA LYS A 726 -31.45 -0.04 -32.40
C LYS A 726 -30.28 -0.52 -31.55
N ALA A 727 -29.56 -1.54 -31.99
CA ALA A 727 -28.44 -2.13 -31.27
C ALA A 727 -27.10 -1.76 -31.91
N THR A 728 -26.04 -1.85 -31.12
CA THR A 728 -24.65 -1.63 -31.55
C THR A 728 -23.87 -2.94 -31.40
N ALA A 729 -22.86 -3.16 -32.25
CA ALA A 729 -21.92 -4.30 -32.15
C ALA A 729 -22.59 -5.69 -31.97
N GLY A 730 -23.43 -6.10 -32.93
CA GLY A 730 -24.02 -7.45 -32.94
C GLY A 730 -23.17 -8.45 -33.72
N ASP A 731 -22.91 -9.61 -33.12
CA ASP A 731 -22.24 -10.73 -33.81
C ASP A 731 -23.18 -11.38 -34.83
N PHE A 732 -22.56 -12.03 -35.83
CA PHE A 732 -23.22 -12.77 -36.90
C PHE A 732 -24.36 -13.68 -36.39
N LEU A 733 -25.38 -13.89 -37.20
CA LEU A 733 -26.41 -14.90 -36.93
C LEU A 733 -25.80 -16.30 -37.00
N TYR A 734 -25.71 -16.98 -35.86
CA TYR A 734 -25.23 -18.35 -35.76
C TYR A 734 -26.39 -19.32 -35.94
N PRO A 735 -26.36 -20.17 -36.97
CA PRO A 735 -27.31 -21.25 -37.05
C PRO A 735 -27.00 -22.31 -36.00
N MET A 736 -28.03 -22.92 -35.45
CA MET A 736 -27.96 -23.92 -34.39
C MET A 736 -28.84 -25.12 -34.73
N ILE A 737 -28.23 -26.30 -34.63
CA ILE A 737 -28.92 -27.59 -34.74
C ILE A 737 -28.52 -28.44 -33.55
N ARG A 738 -29.46 -29.21 -33.00
CA ARG A 738 -29.12 -30.20 -31.99
C ARG A 738 -28.59 -31.48 -32.62
N GLY A 739 -27.42 -31.90 -32.17
CA GLY A 739 -26.79 -33.14 -32.58
C GLY A 739 -25.90 -33.73 -31.49
N ARG A 740 -25.44 -34.96 -31.70
CA ARG A 740 -24.52 -35.65 -30.78
C ARG A 740 -23.47 -36.42 -31.55
N VAL A 741 -22.32 -36.64 -30.92
CA VAL A 741 -21.29 -37.55 -31.44
C VAL A 741 -21.67 -38.98 -31.07
N VAL A 742 -21.82 -39.84 -32.08
CA VAL A 742 -22.17 -41.27 -31.92
C VAL A 742 -21.01 -42.20 -32.25
N GLY A 743 -19.98 -41.71 -32.93
CA GLY A 743 -18.77 -42.49 -33.21
C GLY A 743 -17.51 -41.64 -33.40
N VAL A 744 -16.36 -42.27 -33.18
CA VAL A 744 -15.02 -41.70 -33.39
C VAL A 744 -14.20 -42.74 -34.15
N ASN A 745 -13.69 -42.41 -35.33
CA ASN A 745 -12.90 -43.31 -36.19
C ASN A 745 -13.56 -44.68 -36.46
N GLY A 746 -14.89 -44.71 -36.58
CA GLY A 746 -15.68 -45.92 -36.79
C GLY A 746 -15.93 -46.77 -35.54
N GLU A 747 -15.49 -46.34 -34.36
CA GLU A 747 -15.80 -46.94 -33.05
C GLU A 747 -17.00 -46.22 -32.41
N GLU A 748 -17.87 -46.94 -31.69
CA GLU A 748 -19.01 -46.34 -30.99
C GLU A 748 -18.54 -45.39 -29.89
N ALA A 749 -19.11 -44.17 -29.82
CA ALA A 749 -18.67 -43.12 -28.90
C ALA A 749 -18.67 -43.56 -27.42
N LYS A 750 -19.59 -44.46 -27.04
CA LYS A 750 -19.67 -45.04 -25.70
C LYS A 750 -18.43 -45.88 -25.35
N GLU A 751 -18.00 -46.72 -26.28
CA GLU A 751 -16.85 -47.61 -26.10
C GLU A 751 -15.55 -46.80 -26.13
N TYR A 752 -15.45 -45.85 -27.06
CA TYR A 752 -14.34 -44.92 -27.15
C TYR A 752 -14.16 -44.12 -25.84
N GLN A 753 -15.24 -43.51 -25.32
CA GLN A 753 -15.18 -42.74 -24.07
C GLN A 753 -14.75 -43.62 -22.89
N ALA A 754 -15.29 -44.84 -22.78
CA ALA A 754 -14.93 -45.78 -21.71
C ALA A 754 -13.44 -46.17 -21.74
N ARG A 755 -12.81 -46.20 -22.91
CA ARG A 755 -11.38 -46.48 -23.07
C ARG A 755 -10.50 -45.27 -22.74
N VAL A 756 -10.90 -44.10 -23.19
CA VAL A 756 -10.03 -42.91 -23.22
C VAL A 756 -10.14 -42.07 -21.94
N ALA A 757 -11.32 -42.04 -21.32
CA ALA A 757 -11.65 -41.29 -20.10
C ALA A 757 -12.51 -42.11 -19.10
N PRO A 758 -11.99 -43.22 -18.53
CA PRO A 758 -12.75 -44.13 -17.65
C PRO A 758 -13.09 -43.57 -16.27
N ARG A 759 -12.44 -42.49 -15.83
CA ARG A 759 -12.81 -41.72 -14.63
C ARG A 759 -13.34 -40.38 -15.13
N GLY A 760 -14.66 -40.23 -15.18
CA GLY A 760 -15.25 -38.92 -15.32
C GLY A 760 -14.93 -38.14 -14.06
N GLU A 761 -14.04 -37.15 -14.14
CA GLU A 761 -13.99 -36.10 -13.13
C GLU A 761 -15.38 -35.46 -13.01
N ASP A 762 -15.75 -35.18 -11.77
CA ASP A 762 -17.10 -34.88 -11.34
C ASP A 762 -17.75 -33.74 -12.15
N GLY A 763 -18.60 -34.12 -13.12
CA GLY A 763 -19.47 -33.18 -13.83
C GLY A 763 -18.96 -32.66 -15.18
N GLY A 764 -17.90 -33.25 -15.73
CA GLY A 764 -17.44 -32.92 -17.09
C GLY A 764 -18.45 -33.28 -18.20
N PRO A 765 -18.37 -32.64 -19.37
CA PRO A 765 -19.28 -32.90 -20.48
C PRO A 765 -19.14 -34.35 -20.97
N ARG A 766 -20.22 -35.04 -21.38
CA ARG A 766 -20.11 -36.39 -22.00
C ARG A 766 -19.94 -36.25 -23.51
N LEU A 767 -19.18 -37.17 -24.13
CA LEU A 767 -19.00 -37.19 -25.59
C LEU A 767 -20.35 -37.36 -26.32
N MET A 768 -21.23 -38.20 -25.77
CA MET A 768 -22.54 -38.52 -26.35
C MET A 768 -23.66 -37.55 -25.97
N SER A 769 -23.37 -36.48 -25.23
CA SER A 769 -24.42 -35.51 -24.87
C SER A 769 -24.90 -34.78 -26.12
N GLU A 770 -26.22 -34.60 -26.26
CA GLU A 770 -26.76 -33.69 -27.28
C GLU A 770 -26.29 -32.25 -27.01
N ARG A 771 -25.81 -31.59 -28.06
CA ARG A 771 -25.30 -30.22 -28.04
C ARG A 771 -25.87 -29.41 -29.19
N ASN A 772 -25.83 -28.10 -29.04
CA ASN A 772 -26.01 -27.19 -30.16
C ASN A 772 -24.73 -27.20 -31.01
N LEU A 773 -24.86 -27.67 -32.25
CA LEU A 773 -23.85 -27.61 -33.30
C LEU A 773 -24.13 -26.36 -34.15
N THR A 774 -23.07 -25.73 -34.61
CA THR A 774 -23.16 -24.60 -35.55
C THR A 774 -22.31 -24.88 -36.78
N TRP A 775 -22.54 -24.12 -37.84
CA TRP A 775 -21.65 -24.08 -38.99
C TRP A 775 -21.45 -22.65 -39.46
N ILE A 776 -20.23 -22.34 -39.87
CA ILE A 776 -19.82 -21.02 -40.33
C ILE A 776 -18.73 -21.15 -41.40
N ALA A 777 -18.72 -20.23 -42.36
CA ALA A 777 -17.75 -20.26 -43.45
C ALA A 777 -16.42 -19.63 -43.01
N GLU A 778 -16.49 -18.46 -42.38
CA GLU A 778 -15.33 -17.72 -41.88
C GLU A 778 -14.99 -18.13 -40.45
N GLN A 779 -13.71 -18.04 -40.08
CA GLN A 779 -13.25 -18.30 -38.71
C GLN A 779 -13.82 -17.25 -37.75
N PRO A 780 -14.30 -17.64 -36.55
CA PRO A 780 -14.69 -16.67 -35.53
C PRO A 780 -13.50 -15.79 -35.14
N GLN A 781 -13.70 -14.48 -35.05
CA GLN A 781 -12.63 -13.53 -34.70
C GLN A 781 -12.08 -13.75 -33.29
N SER A 782 -12.89 -14.26 -32.37
CA SER A 782 -12.57 -14.52 -30.96
C SER A 782 -11.94 -15.88 -30.68
N ASN A 783 -11.76 -16.74 -31.69
CA ASN A 783 -11.21 -18.08 -31.49
C ASN A 783 -9.90 -18.26 -32.26
N GLU A 784 -8.80 -18.48 -31.55
CA GLU A 784 -7.49 -18.74 -32.16
C GLU A 784 -7.35 -20.24 -32.49
N VAL A 785 -6.92 -20.55 -33.72
CA VAL A 785 -6.63 -21.93 -34.12
C VAL A 785 -5.24 -22.32 -33.59
N VAL A 786 -5.22 -23.17 -32.56
CA VAL A 786 -4.00 -23.63 -31.90
C VAL A 786 -3.32 -24.74 -32.71
N ALA A 787 -4.11 -25.56 -33.41
CA ALA A 787 -3.60 -26.64 -34.24
C ALA A 787 -4.47 -26.86 -35.49
N GLY A 788 -3.83 -27.19 -36.62
CA GLY A 788 -4.53 -27.48 -37.88
C GLY A 788 -4.76 -26.22 -38.73
N GLN A 789 -5.75 -26.28 -39.62
CA GLN A 789 -6.09 -25.18 -40.53
C GLN A 789 -7.60 -25.02 -40.63
N TRP A 790 -8.07 -23.77 -40.62
CA TRP A 790 -9.47 -23.47 -40.90
C TRP A 790 -9.79 -23.78 -42.37
N TRP A 791 -10.99 -24.28 -42.64
CA TRP A 791 -11.41 -24.62 -44.00
C TRP A 791 -11.56 -23.37 -44.88
N SER A 792 -11.51 -23.55 -46.20
CA SER A 792 -11.82 -22.47 -47.15
C SER A 792 -13.33 -22.21 -47.23
N GLU A 793 -13.72 -20.97 -47.51
CA GLU A 793 -15.12 -20.53 -47.65
C GLU A 793 -15.93 -21.37 -48.68
N GLN A 794 -15.24 -21.98 -49.65
CA GLN A 794 -15.79 -22.81 -50.72
C GLN A 794 -15.50 -24.32 -50.53
N THR A 795 -15.27 -24.78 -49.30
CA THR A 795 -15.06 -26.22 -49.05
C THR A 795 -16.31 -27.02 -49.43
N ASP A 796 -16.14 -28.17 -50.06
CA ASP A 796 -17.20 -29.15 -50.34
C ASP A 796 -17.16 -30.33 -49.35
N LYS A 797 -16.20 -30.34 -48.41
CA LYS A 797 -16.00 -31.41 -47.45
C LYS A 797 -16.72 -31.11 -46.13
N ALA A 798 -17.21 -32.17 -45.48
CA ALA A 798 -17.68 -32.11 -44.10
C ALA A 798 -16.45 -32.14 -43.17
N GLU A 799 -16.15 -30.98 -42.59
CA GLU A 799 -14.98 -30.75 -41.74
C GLU A 799 -15.48 -30.23 -40.39
N VAL A 800 -14.72 -30.50 -39.32
CA VAL A 800 -15.06 -30.08 -37.96
C VAL A 800 -13.89 -29.42 -37.26
N SER A 801 -14.18 -28.32 -36.59
CA SER A 801 -13.30 -27.62 -35.69
C SER A 801 -13.74 -27.87 -34.25
N LEU A 802 -12.82 -28.39 -33.44
CA LEU A 802 -13.06 -28.71 -32.04
C LEU A 802 -12.45 -27.65 -31.12
N GLU A 803 -13.10 -27.44 -29.99
CA GLU A 803 -12.51 -26.71 -28.87
C GLU A 803 -11.39 -27.53 -28.21
N GLN A 804 -10.37 -26.85 -27.68
CA GLN A 804 -9.16 -27.44 -27.14
C GLN A 804 -9.39 -28.37 -25.95
N ASP A 805 -10.06 -27.92 -24.90
CA ASP A 805 -10.33 -28.72 -23.70
C ASP A 805 -11.20 -29.94 -24.06
N TYR A 806 -12.20 -29.75 -24.94
CA TYR A 806 -13.01 -30.84 -25.47
C TYR A 806 -12.18 -31.87 -26.25
N ALA A 807 -11.22 -31.42 -27.06
CA ALA A 807 -10.32 -32.31 -27.76
C ALA A 807 -9.39 -33.05 -26.78
N ASP A 808 -8.85 -32.37 -25.77
CA ASP A 808 -7.94 -32.94 -24.77
C ASP A 808 -8.64 -33.95 -23.84
N ASP A 809 -9.83 -33.63 -23.35
CA ASP A 809 -10.68 -34.48 -22.48
C ASP A 809 -10.96 -35.83 -23.14
N PHE A 810 -11.23 -35.81 -24.45
CA PHE A 810 -11.53 -37.01 -25.22
C PHE A 810 -10.34 -37.52 -26.05
N LYS A 811 -9.15 -36.93 -25.89
CA LYS A 811 -7.92 -37.23 -26.66
C LYS A 811 -8.15 -37.31 -28.17
N LEU A 812 -8.98 -36.42 -28.70
CA LEU A 812 -9.23 -36.25 -30.13
C LEU A 812 -8.07 -35.47 -30.76
N SER A 813 -7.66 -35.87 -31.94
CA SER A 813 -6.53 -35.27 -32.68
C SER A 813 -6.96 -34.87 -34.10
N ILE A 814 -6.15 -34.02 -34.74
CA ILE A 814 -6.35 -33.65 -36.16
C ILE A 814 -6.29 -34.90 -37.04
N GLY A 815 -7.26 -35.03 -37.93
CA GLY A 815 -7.45 -36.17 -38.83
C GLY A 815 -8.37 -37.26 -38.28
N ASP A 816 -8.83 -37.16 -37.02
CA ASP A 816 -9.87 -38.04 -36.51
C ASP A 816 -11.20 -37.77 -37.23
N VAL A 817 -11.99 -38.81 -37.46
CA VAL A 817 -13.32 -38.73 -38.09
C VAL A 817 -14.38 -38.90 -37.02
N LEU A 818 -15.23 -37.90 -36.86
CA LEU A 818 -16.35 -37.92 -35.93
C LEU A 818 -17.65 -38.23 -36.69
N THR A 819 -18.39 -39.21 -36.20
CA THR A 819 -19.74 -39.52 -36.69
C THR A 819 -20.76 -38.79 -35.83
N PHE A 820 -21.56 -37.93 -36.44
CA PHE A 820 -22.62 -37.16 -35.81
C PHE A 820 -23.98 -37.79 -36.11
N ASP A 821 -24.91 -37.70 -35.15
CA ASP A 821 -26.33 -38.02 -35.31
C ASP A 821 -27.15 -36.76 -35.10
N ILE A 822 -27.91 -36.37 -36.14
CA ILE A 822 -28.83 -35.22 -36.15
C ILE A 822 -30.19 -35.71 -36.62
N GLY A 823 -31.19 -35.68 -35.74
CA GLY A 823 -32.55 -36.09 -36.08
C GLY A 823 -32.66 -37.54 -36.59
N GLY A 824 -31.72 -38.42 -36.23
CA GLY A 824 -31.65 -39.81 -36.69
C GLY A 824 -30.86 -40.01 -38.00
N GLN A 825 -30.27 -38.96 -38.57
CA GLN A 825 -29.39 -39.03 -39.73
C GLN A 825 -27.94 -38.95 -39.29
N ASN A 826 -27.12 -39.89 -39.77
CA ASN A 826 -25.71 -39.93 -39.47
C ASN A 826 -24.87 -39.35 -40.61
N PHE A 827 -23.85 -38.57 -40.27
CA PHE A 827 -22.82 -38.14 -41.21
C PHE A 827 -21.45 -38.09 -40.52
N ASP A 828 -20.40 -38.21 -41.31
CA ASP A 828 -19.01 -38.17 -40.84
C ASP A 828 -18.38 -36.82 -41.16
N ALA A 829 -17.60 -36.27 -40.23
CA ALA A 829 -16.79 -35.07 -40.43
C ALA A 829 -15.37 -35.27 -39.89
N GLU A 830 -14.38 -34.79 -40.64
CA GLU A 830 -12.95 -34.90 -40.28
C GLU A 830 -12.51 -33.70 -39.43
N VAL A 831 -11.77 -33.96 -38.34
CA VAL A 831 -11.20 -32.92 -37.47
C VAL A 831 -10.05 -32.24 -38.19
N THR A 832 -10.25 -31.01 -38.65
CA THR A 832 -9.24 -30.25 -39.42
C THR A 832 -8.55 -29.16 -38.61
N SER A 833 -9.19 -28.70 -37.54
CA SER A 833 -8.62 -27.70 -36.63
C SER A 833 -9.06 -27.91 -35.19
N ILE A 834 -8.17 -27.51 -34.28
CA ILE A 834 -8.43 -27.37 -32.85
C ILE A 834 -8.17 -25.91 -32.49
N ARG A 835 -9.10 -25.31 -31.76
CA ARG A 835 -9.10 -23.88 -31.46
C ARG A 835 -9.39 -23.59 -29.98
N THR A 836 -9.00 -22.41 -29.54
CA THR A 836 -9.44 -21.86 -28.26
C THR A 836 -10.94 -21.54 -28.31
N LEU A 837 -11.53 -21.36 -27.12
CA LEU A 837 -12.91 -20.91 -26.95
C LEU A 837 -12.96 -19.84 -25.88
N GLU A 838 -13.28 -18.61 -26.29
CA GLU A 838 -13.31 -17.45 -25.40
C GLU A 838 -14.75 -17.03 -25.07
N TRP A 839 -15.33 -17.67 -24.05
CA TRP A 839 -16.63 -17.26 -23.49
C TRP A 839 -16.66 -15.80 -22.98
N GLU A 840 -15.49 -15.17 -22.81
CA GLU A 840 -15.29 -13.80 -22.31
C GLU A 840 -15.70 -12.74 -23.32
N SER A 841 -15.69 -13.08 -24.62
CA SER A 841 -16.12 -12.18 -25.70
C SER A 841 -17.61 -11.80 -25.63
N MET A 842 -18.39 -12.44 -24.75
CA MET A 842 -19.85 -12.33 -24.70
C MET A 842 -20.51 -12.58 -26.08
N SER A 843 -19.86 -13.38 -26.91
CA SER A 843 -20.35 -13.84 -28.20
C SER A 843 -20.87 -15.28 -28.11
N PRO A 844 -21.81 -15.68 -28.98
CA PRO A 844 -22.21 -17.07 -29.16
C PRO A 844 -21.02 -17.99 -29.45
N ASN A 845 -20.78 -18.93 -28.54
CA ASN A 845 -19.62 -19.81 -28.57
C ASN A 845 -20.05 -21.28 -28.57
N PHE A 846 -19.30 -22.13 -29.28
CA PHE A 846 -19.67 -23.52 -29.56
C PHE A 846 -18.48 -24.45 -29.32
N PHE A 847 -18.68 -25.63 -28.74
CA PHE A 847 -17.60 -26.64 -28.59
C PHE A 847 -17.22 -27.30 -29.92
N ILE A 848 -18.19 -27.39 -30.83
CA ILE A 848 -18.05 -28.06 -32.12
C ILE A 848 -18.61 -27.12 -33.19
N ILE A 849 -17.76 -26.76 -34.15
CA ILE A 849 -18.14 -25.96 -35.31
C ILE A 849 -17.88 -26.79 -36.56
N LEU A 850 -18.85 -26.88 -37.45
CA LEU A 850 -18.73 -27.63 -38.70
C LEU A 850 -18.60 -26.69 -39.91
N SER A 851 -18.06 -27.23 -41.00
CA SER A 851 -18.08 -26.55 -42.29
C SER A 851 -19.51 -26.43 -42.83
N PRO A 852 -19.85 -25.39 -43.63
CA PRO A 852 -21.20 -25.19 -44.14
C PRO A 852 -21.83 -26.39 -44.88
N PRO A 853 -21.11 -27.16 -45.73
CA PRO A 853 -21.68 -28.32 -46.39
C PRO A 853 -22.19 -29.41 -45.44
N ALA A 854 -21.67 -29.49 -44.21
CA ALA A 854 -22.06 -30.53 -43.26
C ALA A 854 -23.48 -30.32 -42.72
N LEU A 855 -23.92 -29.06 -42.57
CA LEU A 855 -25.14 -28.73 -41.82
C LEU A 855 -26.13 -27.79 -42.56
N ARG A 856 -25.74 -27.12 -43.64
CA ARG A 856 -26.57 -26.08 -44.30
C ARG A 856 -27.96 -26.55 -44.73
N ASP A 857 -28.12 -27.83 -45.07
CA ASP A 857 -29.40 -28.39 -45.56
C ASP A 857 -30.33 -28.87 -44.42
N TYR A 858 -29.88 -28.83 -43.17
CA TYR A 858 -30.70 -29.22 -42.01
C TYR A 858 -31.55 -28.05 -41.49
N PRO A 859 -32.78 -28.32 -41.02
CA PRO A 859 -33.64 -27.29 -40.44
C PRO A 859 -33.01 -26.75 -39.15
N SER A 860 -32.85 -25.44 -39.10
CA SER A 860 -32.02 -24.79 -38.08
C SER A 860 -32.67 -23.53 -37.52
N THR A 861 -32.48 -23.34 -36.22
CA THR A 861 -32.82 -22.08 -35.55
C THR A 861 -31.58 -21.21 -35.45
N TYR A 862 -31.73 -19.90 -35.43
CA TYR A 862 -30.61 -18.98 -35.32
C TYR A 862 -30.52 -18.37 -33.93
N MET A 863 -29.31 -17.96 -33.58
CA MET A 863 -28.99 -17.16 -32.40
C MET A 863 -28.09 -16.00 -32.80
N THR A 864 -28.26 -14.87 -32.11
CA THR A 864 -27.38 -13.71 -32.20
C THR A 864 -27.21 -13.10 -30.81
N SER A 865 -26.22 -12.25 -30.66
CA SER A 865 -26.01 -11.40 -29.48
C SER A 865 -25.83 -9.96 -29.95
N PHE A 866 -26.20 -9.01 -29.10
CA PHE A 866 -25.98 -7.59 -29.38
C PHE A 866 -25.84 -6.79 -28.10
N TYR A 867 -25.24 -5.61 -28.23
CA TYR A 867 -25.24 -4.59 -27.19
C TYR A 867 -26.44 -3.66 -27.35
N LEU A 868 -27.20 -3.50 -26.27
CA LEU A 868 -28.33 -2.59 -26.18
C LEU A 868 -28.11 -1.60 -25.04
N GLU A 869 -28.18 -0.31 -25.34
CA GLU A 869 -28.14 0.74 -24.33
C GLU A 869 -29.36 0.69 -23.40
N ARG A 870 -29.19 1.09 -22.15
CA ARG A 870 -30.26 1.09 -21.13
C ARG A 870 -31.51 1.87 -21.54
N SER A 871 -31.38 2.97 -22.29
CA SER A 871 -32.51 3.77 -22.77
C SER A 871 -33.35 3.07 -23.81
N GLU A 872 -32.74 2.16 -24.58
CA GLU A 872 -33.39 1.47 -25.69
C GLU A 872 -34.03 0.14 -25.25
N LYS A 873 -34.00 -0.24 -23.97
CA LYS A 873 -34.62 -1.49 -23.47
C LYS A 873 -36.09 -1.67 -23.86
N VAL A 874 -36.82 -0.58 -24.09
CA VAL A 874 -38.21 -0.62 -24.57
C VAL A 874 -38.33 -1.35 -25.91
N PHE A 875 -37.29 -1.35 -26.74
CA PHE A 875 -37.20 -2.10 -28.00
C PHE A 875 -37.49 -3.60 -27.82
N LEU A 876 -37.08 -4.20 -26.69
CA LEU A 876 -37.33 -5.62 -26.44
C LEU A 876 -38.83 -5.96 -26.40
N ASN A 877 -39.68 -4.99 -26.04
CA ASN A 877 -41.13 -5.18 -26.06
C ASN A 877 -41.65 -5.36 -27.49
N GLU A 878 -41.15 -4.56 -28.43
CA GLU A 878 -41.52 -4.65 -29.85
C GLU A 878 -41.00 -5.94 -30.49
N LEU A 879 -39.76 -6.32 -30.15
CA LEU A 879 -39.14 -7.56 -30.62
C LEU A 879 -39.95 -8.79 -30.19
N LEU A 880 -40.31 -8.88 -28.90
CA LEU A 880 -41.06 -10.01 -28.34
C LEU A 880 -42.53 -10.03 -28.77
N SER A 881 -43.16 -8.87 -29.01
CA SER A 881 -44.54 -8.83 -29.48
C SER A 881 -44.68 -9.24 -30.94
N ASN A 882 -43.72 -8.85 -31.78
CA ASN A 882 -43.74 -9.15 -33.22
C ASN A 882 -43.25 -10.57 -33.51
N HIS A 883 -42.37 -11.12 -32.66
CA HIS A 883 -41.77 -12.44 -32.82
C HIS A 883 -41.86 -13.28 -31.53
N PRO A 884 -43.04 -13.80 -31.18
CA PRO A 884 -43.27 -14.52 -29.92
C PRO A 884 -42.53 -15.87 -29.83
N THR A 885 -42.03 -16.39 -30.94
CA THR A 885 -41.21 -17.62 -31.03
C THR A 885 -39.77 -17.43 -30.53
N ILE A 886 -39.31 -16.19 -30.45
CA ILE A 886 -37.95 -15.83 -30.08
C ILE A 886 -37.76 -15.82 -28.57
N THR A 887 -36.59 -16.24 -28.11
CA THR A 887 -36.19 -16.18 -26.70
C THR A 887 -35.09 -15.14 -26.52
N VAL A 888 -35.36 -14.09 -25.72
CA VAL A 888 -34.37 -13.07 -25.35
C VAL A 888 -33.84 -13.33 -23.94
N ILE A 889 -32.51 -13.38 -23.82
CA ILE A 889 -31.78 -13.52 -22.57
C ILE A 889 -31.07 -12.19 -22.29
N GLU A 890 -31.45 -11.56 -21.17
CA GLU A 890 -30.82 -10.34 -20.67
C GLU A 890 -29.70 -10.73 -19.71
N ILE A 891 -28.46 -10.34 -20.01
CA ILE A 891 -27.32 -10.51 -19.10
C ILE A 891 -26.75 -9.16 -18.62
N ASP A 892 -27.36 -8.05 -19.02
CA ASP A 892 -26.92 -6.70 -18.67
C ASP A 892 -26.90 -6.45 -17.16
N ALA A 893 -27.90 -6.95 -16.42
CA ALA A 893 -27.93 -6.84 -14.97
C ALA A 893 -26.77 -7.62 -14.31
N LEU A 894 -26.40 -8.78 -14.88
CA LEU A 894 -25.26 -9.57 -14.40
C LEU A 894 -23.93 -8.87 -14.72
N ILE A 895 -23.77 -8.37 -15.95
CA ILE A 895 -22.59 -7.61 -16.36
C ILE A 895 -22.44 -6.38 -15.48
N GLU A 896 -23.49 -5.60 -15.27
CA GLU A 896 -23.44 -4.42 -14.41
C GLU A 896 -23.11 -4.76 -12.96
N GLN A 897 -23.64 -5.86 -12.43
CA GLN A 897 -23.29 -6.32 -11.08
C GLN A 897 -21.81 -6.71 -11.00
N ILE A 898 -21.28 -7.42 -12.01
CA ILE A 898 -19.86 -7.78 -12.11
C ILE A 898 -19.00 -6.51 -12.20
N THR A 899 -19.31 -5.58 -13.10
CA THR A 899 -18.58 -4.32 -13.25
C THR A 899 -18.59 -3.50 -11.97
N ASN A 900 -19.73 -3.46 -11.27
CA ASN A 900 -19.82 -2.84 -9.95
C ASN A 900 -18.89 -3.52 -8.93
N ILE A 901 -18.84 -4.85 -8.87
CA ILE A 901 -17.89 -5.58 -8.00
C ILE A 901 -16.45 -5.22 -8.36
N VAL A 902 -16.11 -5.21 -9.64
CA VAL A 902 -14.76 -4.87 -10.13
C VAL A 902 -14.37 -3.44 -9.75
N ASP A 903 -15.26 -2.46 -9.95
CA ASP A 903 -15.00 -1.07 -9.58
C ASP A 903 -14.84 -0.91 -8.06
N ARG A 904 -15.62 -1.63 -7.26
CA ARG A 904 -15.51 -1.64 -5.79
C ARG A 904 -14.16 -2.18 -5.34
N VAL A 905 -13.73 -3.31 -5.90
CA VAL A 905 -12.41 -3.90 -5.61
C VAL A 905 -11.29 -2.97 -6.09
N THR A 906 -11.45 -2.33 -7.25
CA THR A 906 -10.47 -1.38 -7.79
C THR A 906 -10.28 -0.17 -6.87
N GLN A 907 -11.37 0.43 -6.39
CA GLN A 907 -11.33 1.55 -5.45
C GLN A 907 -10.74 1.15 -4.10
N ALA A 908 -11.07 -0.06 -3.62
CA ALA A 908 -10.49 -0.64 -2.43
C ALA A 908 -8.95 -0.78 -2.53
N VAL A 909 -8.49 -1.28 -3.67
CA VAL A 909 -7.08 -1.41 -4.00
C VAL A 909 -6.37 -0.04 -4.08
N GLU A 910 -7.00 0.96 -4.69
CA GLU A 910 -6.46 2.34 -4.76
C GLU A 910 -6.30 2.98 -3.37
N LEU A 911 -7.26 2.73 -2.48
CA LEU A 911 -7.20 3.22 -1.11
C LEU A 911 -6.04 2.59 -0.33
N VAL A 912 -5.88 1.26 -0.39
CA VAL A 912 -4.75 0.57 0.25
C VAL A 912 -3.44 1.12 -0.29
N LEU A 913 -3.36 1.34 -1.61
CA LEU A 913 -2.20 1.98 -2.23
C LEU A 913 -1.94 3.38 -1.63
N ALA A 914 -2.96 4.21 -1.45
CA ALA A 914 -2.81 5.54 -0.84
C ALA A 914 -2.28 5.47 0.61
N LEU A 915 -2.77 4.52 1.42
CA LEU A 915 -2.30 4.31 2.79
C LEU A 915 -0.84 3.84 2.86
N VAL A 916 -0.47 2.90 1.97
CA VAL A 916 0.90 2.41 1.89
C VAL A 916 1.84 3.49 1.35
N LEU A 917 1.40 4.30 0.38
CA LEU A 917 2.13 5.49 -0.09
C LEU A 917 2.36 6.50 1.03
N GLY A 918 1.35 6.76 1.87
CA GLY A 918 1.49 7.59 3.07
C GLY A 918 2.56 7.07 4.03
N SER A 919 2.55 5.77 4.30
CA SER A 919 3.56 5.11 5.13
C SER A 919 4.97 5.16 4.50
N GLY A 920 5.07 4.95 3.19
CA GLY A 920 6.32 5.09 2.45
C GLY A 920 6.88 6.51 2.54
N CYS A 921 6.04 7.54 2.40
CA CYS A 921 6.44 8.93 2.58
C CYS A 921 7.00 9.19 3.99
N LEU A 922 6.36 8.64 5.03
CA LEU A 922 6.85 8.74 6.41
C LEU A 922 8.23 8.11 6.57
N VAL A 923 8.49 6.94 5.96
CA VAL A 923 9.80 6.29 5.95
C VAL A 923 10.86 7.18 5.29
N LEU A 924 10.53 7.80 4.15
CA LEU A 924 11.43 8.75 3.48
C LEU A 924 11.78 9.91 4.40
N VAL A 925 10.78 10.52 5.05
CA VAL A 925 10.98 11.61 6.02
C VAL A 925 11.85 11.17 7.20
N ALA A 926 11.57 10.01 7.81
CA ALA A 926 12.34 9.48 8.93
C ALA A 926 13.81 9.21 8.56
N SER A 927 14.06 8.64 7.38
CA SER A 927 15.40 8.38 6.85
C SER A 927 16.19 9.66 6.59
N ILE A 928 15.55 10.70 6.04
CA ILE A 928 16.19 12.00 5.82
C ILE A 928 16.55 12.63 7.16
N GLN A 929 15.63 12.63 8.13
CA GLN A 929 15.88 13.14 9.47
C GLN A 929 17.03 12.42 10.19
N ALA A 930 17.18 11.10 9.99
CA ALA A 930 18.29 10.33 10.56
C ALA A 930 19.66 10.79 10.04
N SER A 931 19.74 11.29 8.81
CA SER A 931 21.00 11.80 8.21
C SER A 931 21.27 13.28 8.44
N ARG A 932 20.31 13.99 9.05
CA ARG A 932 20.35 15.44 9.21
C ARG A 932 21.55 15.90 10.04
N ASP A 933 21.84 15.19 11.14
CA ASP A 933 22.84 15.60 12.13
C ASP A 933 24.27 15.62 11.54
N ALA A 934 24.60 14.62 10.70
CA ALA A 934 25.89 14.56 10.02
C ALA A 934 26.03 15.61 8.89
N ARG A 935 24.94 15.91 8.16
CA ARG A 935 24.93 16.94 7.09
C ARG A 935 24.97 18.35 7.69
N MET A 936 24.37 18.53 8.86
CA MET A 936 24.39 19.76 9.65
C MET A 936 25.82 20.24 9.94
N ALA A 937 26.71 19.37 10.40
CA ALA A 937 28.11 19.69 10.67
C ALA A 937 28.86 20.35 9.52
N GLU A 938 28.79 19.72 8.36
CA GLU A 938 29.59 20.10 7.21
C GLU A 938 29.09 21.42 6.63
N HIS A 939 27.77 21.62 6.58
CA HIS A 939 27.19 22.85 6.07
C HIS A 939 27.31 24.02 7.05
N ALA A 940 27.34 23.77 8.36
CA ALA A 940 27.64 24.80 9.35
C ALA A 940 29.06 25.34 9.19
N LEU A 941 30.04 24.45 8.97
CA LEU A 941 31.43 24.83 8.69
C LEU A 941 31.54 25.67 7.41
N VAL A 942 30.90 25.25 6.31
CA VAL A 942 30.88 26.01 5.06
C VAL A 942 30.24 27.39 5.25
N ARG A 943 29.22 27.49 6.11
CA ARG A 943 28.53 28.76 6.41
C ARG A 943 29.34 29.68 7.33
N THR A 944 30.05 29.15 8.33
CA THR A 944 30.99 29.93 9.15
C THR A 944 32.16 30.49 8.33
N LEU A 945 32.49 29.85 7.22
CA LEU A 945 33.54 30.26 6.29
C LEU A 945 33.04 31.22 5.18
N GLY A 946 31.80 31.72 5.27
CA GLY A 946 31.24 32.69 4.31
C GLY A 946 30.47 32.07 3.12
N GLY A 947 30.11 30.78 3.16
CA GLY A 947 29.28 30.14 2.14
C GLY A 947 27.86 30.71 2.09
N THR A 948 27.39 31.09 0.89
CA THR A 948 26.05 31.69 0.71
C THR A 948 24.92 30.65 0.82
N ARG A 949 23.72 31.11 1.22
CA ARG A 949 22.51 30.28 1.31
C ARG A 949 22.18 29.55 0.00
N LYS A 950 22.38 30.23 -1.14
CA LYS A 950 22.14 29.65 -2.49
C LYS A 950 23.09 28.49 -2.79
N LEU A 951 24.36 28.59 -2.37
CA LEU A 951 25.36 27.54 -2.57
C LEU A 951 25.02 26.28 -1.75
N ILE A 952 24.64 26.45 -0.48
CA ILE A 952 24.25 25.34 0.42
C ILE A 952 23.00 24.63 -0.11
N PHE A 953 21.99 25.41 -0.50
CA PHE A 953 20.75 24.87 -1.05
C PHE A 953 20.99 24.09 -2.36
N ALA A 954 21.79 24.65 -3.28
CA ALA A 954 22.13 23.98 -4.55
C ALA A 954 22.93 22.69 -4.32
N SER A 955 23.84 22.69 -3.35
CA SER A 955 24.61 21.50 -2.95
C SER A 955 23.69 20.39 -2.41
N LEU A 956 22.77 20.72 -1.50
CA LEU A 956 21.82 19.76 -0.92
C LEU A 956 20.84 19.23 -1.97
N ALA A 957 20.30 20.11 -2.83
CA ALA A 957 19.41 19.70 -3.91
C ALA A 957 20.10 18.69 -4.84
N PHE A 958 21.36 18.93 -5.20
CA PHE A 958 22.12 18.02 -6.05
C PHE A 958 22.44 16.70 -5.33
N GLU A 959 22.82 16.74 -4.05
CA GLU A 959 23.09 15.53 -3.27
C GLU A 959 21.85 14.62 -3.18
N PHE A 960 20.69 15.19 -2.87
CA PHE A 960 19.43 14.45 -2.83
C PHE A 960 18.96 13.97 -4.21
N ALA A 961 19.18 14.76 -5.27
CA ALA A 961 18.85 14.35 -6.64
C ALA A 961 19.68 13.14 -7.08
N VAL A 962 20.98 13.11 -6.77
CA VAL A 962 21.85 11.96 -7.08
C VAL A 962 21.43 10.73 -6.28
N LEU A 963 21.22 10.89 -4.96
CA LEU A 963 20.76 9.79 -4.10
C LEU A 963 19.41 9.24 -4.56
N GLY A 964 18.48 10.11 -4.96
CA GLY A 964 17.16 9.75 -5.47
C GLY A 964 17.17 9.13 -6.85
N ALA A 965 18.04 9.57 -7.75
CA ALA A 965 18.22 8.92 -9.05
C ALA A 965 18.74 7.48 -8.88
N PHE A 966 19.76 7.28 -8.05
CA PHE A 966 20.25 5.94 -7.75
C PHE A 966 19.19 5.07 -7.06
N ALA A 967 18.52 5.60 -6.03
CA ALA A 967 17.41 4.90 -5.38
C ALA A 967 16.31 4.52 -6.37
N GLY A 968 15.97 5.39 -7.33
CA GLY A 968 15.00 5.10 -8.38
C GLY A 968 15.45 3.99 -9.34
N ILE A 969 16.75 3.92 -9.70
CA ILE A 969 17.29 2.80 -10.50
C ILE A 969 17.16 1.47 -9.72
N VAL A 970 17.58 1.47 -8.45
CA VAL A 970 17.43 0.29 -7.57
C VAL A 970 15.97 -0.13 -7.51
N ALA A 971 15.08 0.83 -7.35
CA ALA A 971 13.65 0.60 -7.22
C ALA A 971 13.02 0.02 -8.49
N VAL A 972 13.36 0.56 -9.67
CA VAL A 972 12.86 0.06 -10.96
C VAL A 972 13.27 -1.38 -11.20
N VAL A 973 14.56 -1.68 -11.07
CA VAL A 973 15.05 -3.05 -11.35
C VAL A 973 14.52 -4.03 -10.30
N GLY A 974 14.50 -3.63 -9.02
CA GLY A 974 13.93 -4.45 -7.96
C GLY A 974 12.43 -4.68 -8.17
N ALA A 975 11.69 -3.67 -8.63
CA ALA A 975 10.25 -3.77 -8.89
C ALA A 975 9.97 -4.67 -10.09
N GLU A 976 10.64 -4.50 -11.23
CA GLU A 976 10.48 -5.37 -12.41
C GLU A 976 10.73 -6.85 -12.08
N LEU A 977 11.83 -7.15 -11.38
CA LEU A 977 12.15 -8.52 -10.97
C LEU A 977 11.10 -9.09 -10.01
N THR A 978 10.66 -8.29 -9.04
CA THR A 978 9.68 -8.73 -8.04
C THR A 978 8.30 -8.91 -8.67
N VAL A 979 7.86 -7.97 -9.51
CA VAL A 979 6.57 -8.01 -10.20
C VAL A 979 6.52 -9.17 -11.18
N ALA A 980 7.58 -9.45 -11.94
CA ALA A 980 7.64 -10.61 -12.84
C ALA A 980 7.45 -11.95 -12.09
N VAL A 981 8.07 -12.09 -10.91
CA VAL A 981 7.88 -13.27 -10.06
C VAL A 981 6.46 -13.32 -9.51
N LEU A 982 5.92 -12.20 -9.03
CA LEU A 982 4.56 -12.17 -8.47
C LEU A 982 3.48 -12.41 -9.54
N GLN A 983 3.62 -11.84 -10.74
CA GLN A 983 2.70 -12.08 -11.85
C GLN A 983 2.64 -13.56 -12.21
N SER A 984 3.79 -14.20 -12.42
CA SER A 984 3.83 -15.61 -12.84
C SER A 984 3.48 -16.61 -11.74
N GLN A 985 3.93 -16.39 -10.50
CA GLN A 985 3.84 -17.41 -9.43
C GLN A 985 2.67 -17.19 -8.46
N VAL A 986 2.11 -15.99 -8.39
CA VAL A 986 1.08 -15.63 -7.40
C VAL A 986 -0.24 -15.26 -8.05
N PHE A 987 -0.17 -14.45 -9.11
CA PHE A 987 -1.37 -13.95 -9.78
C PHE A 987 -1.71 -14.70 -11.07
N GLU A 988 -0.87 -15.64 -11.52
CA GLU A 988 -1.03 -16.41 -12.75
C GLU A 988 -1.28 -15.51 -13.97
N LEU A 989 -0.55 -14.39 -14.04
CA LEU A 989 -0.60 -13.43 -15.13
C LEU A 989 0.63 -13.59 -16.03
N ASP A 990 0.46 -13.23 -17.30
CA ASP A 990 1.56 -13.15 -18.26
C ASP A 990 2.62 -12.14 -17.82
N MET A 991 3.88 -12.51 -18.02
CA MET A 991 5.00 -11.66 -17.67
C MET A 991 5.09 -10.49 -18.65
N GLN A 992 4.77 -9.28 -18.17
CA GLN A 992 4.89 -8.06 -18.95
C GLN A 992 5.94 -7.12 -18.34
N LEU A 993 6.90 -6.72 -19.18
CA LEU A 993 7.86 -5.68 -18.80
C LEU A 993 7.23 -4.31 -18.95
N HIS A 994 7.66 -3.33 -18.14
CA HIS A 994 7.11 -1.98 -18.13
C HIS A 994 8.18 -0.96 -18.57
N PRO A 995 8.49 -0.81 -19.88
CA PRO A 995 9.56 0.08 -20.36
C PRO A 995 9.46 1.53 -19.87
N TRP A 996 8.24 2.01 -19.60
CA TRP A 996 7.99 3.39 -19.17
C TRP A 996 8.56 3.70 -17.78
N ILE A 997 8.73 2.72 -16.88
CA ILE A 997 9.30 2.98 -15.55
C ILE A 997 10.81 3.15 -15.56
N TRP A 998 11.52 2.67 -16.57
CA TRP A 998 12.98 2.80 -16.66
C TRP A 998 13.49 4.24 -16.67
N PRO A 999 12.92 5.16 -17.47
CA PRO A 999 13.24 6.58 -17.38
C PRO A 999 12.50 7.29 -16.24
N VAL A 1000 11.25 6.91 -15.95
CA VAL A 1000 10.41 7.61 -14.98
C VAL A 1000 10.86 7.38 -13.55
N GLY A 1001 11.22 6.14 -13.17
CA GLY A 1001 11.60 5.79 -11.81
C GLY A 1001 12.79 6.58 -11.26
N PRO A 1002 13.94 6.68 -11.97
CA PRO A 1002 15.06 7.51 -11.56
C PRO A 1002 14.72 9.00 -11.47
N VAL A 1003 13.92 9.53 -12.41
CA VAL A 1003 13.52 10.94 -12.43
C VAL A 1003 12.57 11.28 -11.27
N VAL A 1004 11.55 10.45 -11.05
CA VAL A 1004 10.59 10.61 -9.96
C VAL A 1004 11.28 10.37 -8.62
N GLY A 1005 12.15 9.37 -8.51
CA GLY A 1005 12.97 9.13 -7.32
C GLY A 1005 13.86 10.34 -6.98
N ALA A 1006 14.54 10.91 -7.97
CA ALA A 1006 15.32 12.13 -7.80
C ALA A 1006 14.45 13.31 -7.34
N LEU A 1007 13.27 13.49 -7.94
CA LEU A 1007 12.35 14.58 -7.61
C LEU A 1007 11.77 14.43 -6.20
N ILE A 1008 11.22 13.27 -5.85
CA ILE A 1008 10.63 12.99 -4.53
C ILE A 1008 11.68 13.18 -3.44
N ILE A 1009 12.86 12.57 -3.57
CA ILE A 1009 13.90 12.65 -2.52
C ILE A 1009 14.47 14.06 -2.43
N THR A 1010 14.59 14.79 -3.54
CA THR A 1010 15.00 16.19 -3.51
C THR A 1010 13.97 17.07 -2.81
N VAL A 1011 12.68 16.94 -3.14
CA VAL A 1011 11.62 17.73 -2.51
C VAL A 1011 11.52 17.44 -1.02
N VAL A 1012 11.42 16.17 -0.62
CA VAL A 1012 11.34 15.77 0.78
C VAL A 1012 12.64 16.12 1.52
N GLY A 1013 13.79 15.93 0.88
CA GLY A 1013 15.11 16.25 1.41
C GLY A 1013 15.28 17.75 1.69
N LEU A 1014 14.84 18.60 0.77
CA LEU A 1014 14.88 20.06 0.91
C LEU A 1014 13.87 20.57 1.94
N LEU A 1015 12.66 20.02 1.99
CA LEU A 1015 11.68 20.35 3.02
C LEU A 1015 12.18 19.95 4.41
N GLY A 1016 12.70 18.72 4.57
CA GLY A 1016 13.29 18.22 5.81
C GLY A 1016 14.57 18.95 6.23
N SER A 1017 15.28 19.55 5.27
CA SER A 1017 16.50 20.34 5.49
C SER A 1017 16.26 21.85 5.45
N ARG A 1018 15.00 22.32 5.41
CA ARG A 1018 14.67 23.75 5.31
C ARG A 1018 15.12 24.52 6.55
N SER A 1019 14.97 23.90 7.72
CA SER A 1019 15.51 24.41 8.99
C SER A 1019 17.04 24.53 8.93
N LEU A 1020 17.73 23.52 8.40
CA LEU A 1020 19.19 23.47 8.17
C LEU A 1020 19.73 24.67 7.37
N VAL A 1021 19.02 25.06 6.31
CA VAL A 1021 19.37 26.23 5.47
C VAL A 1021 19.06 27.56 6.17
N ASN A 1022 18.18 27.56 7.17
CA ASN A 1022 17.80 28.76 7.92
C ASN A 1022 18.44 28.84 9.31
N SER A 1023 19.04 27.75 9.80
CA SER A 1023 19.64 27.68 11.13
C SER A 1023 20.94 28.51 11.17
N PRO A 1024 21.10 29.37 12.18
CA PRO A 1024 22.36 30.05 12.47
C PRO A 1024 23.50 29.03 12.66
N PRO A 1025 24.73 29.31 12.18
CA PRO A 1025 25.85 28.35 12.20
C PRO A 1025 26.17 27.80 13.60
N MET A 1026 25.93 28.61 14.63
CA MET A 1026 26.22 28.28 16.02
C MET A 1026 25.26 27.27 16.66
N LEU A 1027 23.98 27.25 16.26
CA LEU A 1027 23.05 26.20 16.67
C LEU A 1027 23.47 24.82 16.15
N VAL A 1028 24.14 24.80 15.01
CA VAL A 1028 24.52 23.57 14.32
C VAL A 1028 25.87 23.04 14.81
N LEU A 1029 26.83 23.93 15.10
CA LEU A 1029 28.10 23.56 15.74
C LEU A 1029 27.92 23.05 17.18
N ARG A 1030 26.84 23.44 17.86
CA ARG A 1030 26.48 22.97 19.21
C ARG A 1030 25.85 21.58 19.28
N GLY A 1031 25.26 21.08 18.19
CA GLY A 1031 24.63 19.75 18.15
C GLY A 1031 25.61 18.62 17.81
N LEU A 1032 26.89 18.93 17.61
CA LEU A 1032 27.96 18.00 17.25
C LEU A 1032 28.96 17.77 18.38
N ASN A 1033 28.92 18.64 19.39
CA ASN A 1033 29.48 18.43 20.71
C ASN A 1033 28.35 18.02 21.65
#